data_AF-A0A8C5EW70-F1
#
_entry.id   AF-A0A8C5EW70-F1
#
_cell.length_a   1.000
_cell.length_b   1.000
_cell.length_c   1.000
_cell.angle_alpha   90.00
_cell.angle_beta   90.00
_cell.angle_gamma   90.00
#
_symmetry.space_group_name_H-M   'P 1'
#
loop_
_entity.id
_entity.type
_entity.pdbx_description
1 polymer ?
#
loop_
_entity_poly.entity_id
_entity_poly.type
_entity_poly.pdbx_seq_one_letter_code
_entity_poly.pdbx_strand_id
1 'polypeptide(L)'
;MSIPDYMQCAEDHQTVLVVVQPVGIVPEDQFFKIYKRIASVSQVSIRDSQRLLYIRYRHHYLPENNEWGDFQTHRKVVGLVSITTCDSAKDWPQTSERFHGQKEVYSSTLYDSRLMVFGLQGEIAEQQRTDVAFYPSFEESPDVERRVEDFVESIFIVLESKRLDRATDKSGDKTPLLCVPFEKKDFVGLDTDSRHYKKRCQGRMRKHVGDLCLQAGMLQDALVHYHMAVELLRGVNDFLWLGAALEGLCSASVIFHYPGGTGKLAGRKPSVSQAADTGKRHRPGALTANGISADTSTEIGRAKNCLSPEDIIEKYKEAISYYGKYKNAGVIELEACVKAVRVLAIQKRAREASEFLQNAVYINLGQLSEEEKIQRYSILSELYELIGFHRKSAFFKRVAAMQCVAPTIPEPGWRACYKLLLETLPGYSLSLDPKDFSKGPHRGWAAVQVRLLHELVYASRRMGNPALSVRHLSFLLQTMLDFLSDQEKKEVTQSLENYTSKCPGGMEVITLPDGMKLPPVPFTKLPIVRSLLLSEKVFGEFLSWDLEDALSHLPLKPGQAVTLTVGIKVKLDFSGQESLLQDLNEDGISVTGLPISSPLRQVLKARSESKSVSSESGKTEYSHVKTLEAVLNFKYSGGVGKVEGYYKELSLGVHVDVEPSVFFTRVSTLPATSTRQCHLLLDIFNPTEHELTVSAKNNQELVLHASECQRMAIQVDKFDFESLPQPDHETVHFSNPKQLEEERLHAQGGQINSKLGICCAYSAVLLNQIHPSLERDGEASVEGVLNQLVLEHLQLAPLQWDVLVNGKPCDCDIIADCNVGVAVTLEVKLTNRSKNPVGPLALTVMPYQDFQNGVQNYDLEDAVTFIGSNTFNIDTVSQKSSVCEGALLFLYTGDFYLNIKFQDDSAGRALPLAWFTLPSVHLRALEAPLQAGA
;
A
#
# COMPACT_ATOMS: atom_id res chain seq x y z
N MET A 1 46.23 28.36 -10.48
CA MET A 1 45.05 28.18 -9.62
C MET A 1 44.55 26.78 -9.89
N SER A 2 44.28 26.01 -8.84
CA SER A 2 43.87 24.61 -8.94
C SER A 2 42.36 24.49 -9.21
N ILE A 3 41.54 25.09 -8.34
CA ILE A 3 40.08 24.90 -8.34
C ILE A 3 39.32 26.24 -8.41
N PRO A 4 38.30 26.41 -9.29
CA PRO A 4 37.41 27.58 -9.32
C PRO A 4 36.51 27.70 -8.09
N ASP A 5 36.42 28.92 -7.52
CA ASP A 5 35.37 29.23 -6.54
C ASP A 5 34.08 29.65 -7.27
N TYR A 6 33.29 28.64 -7.63
CA TYR A 6 31.98 28.83 -8.25
C TYR A 6 30.99 29.69 -7.43
N MET A 7 31.22 29.85 -6.13
CA MET A 7 30.40 30.73 -5.29
C MET A 7 30.82 32.20 -5.39
N GLN A 8 31.91 32.53 -6.10
CA GLN A 8 32.45 33.87 -6.13
C GLN A 8 31.54 34.90 -6.82
N CYS A 9 31.25 36.00 -6.13
CA CYS A 9 30.42 37.10 -6.62
C CYS A 9 31.26 38.36 -6.93
N ALA A 10 30.61 39.42 -7.40
CA ALA A 10 31.24 40.73 -7.54
C ALA A 10 31.60 41.35 -6.17
N GLU A 11 30.72 41.15 -5.18
CA GLU A 11 30.87 41.72 -3.83
C GLU A 11 32.07 41.12 -3.08
N ASP A 12 32.51 39.91 -3.44
CA ASP A 12 33.70 39.31 -2.84
C ASP A 12 34.94 40.19 -3.03
N HIS A 13 35.01 41.02 -4.09
CA HIS A 13 36.12 41.94 -4.32
C HIS A 13 36.26 43.02 -3.22
N GLN A 14 35.21 43.30 -2.44
CA GLN A 14 35.28 44.20 -1.27
C GLN A 14 35.52 43.47 0.05
N THR A 15 35.64 42.13 0.04
CA THR A 15 35.80 41.33 1.26
C THR A 15 37.26 41.07 1.60
N VAL A 16 37.58 41.05 2.90
CA VAL A 16 38.81 40.42 3.40
C VAL A 16 38.56 38.93 3.67
N LEU A 17 39.51 38.09 3.28
CA LEU A 17 39.43 36.64 3.45
C LEU A 17 40.07 36.22 4.77
N VAL A 18 39.26 35.56 5.61
CA VAL A 18 39.69 34.95 6.88
C VAL A 18 39.51 33.44 6.78
N VAL A 19 40.58 32.70 7.10
CA VAL A 19 40.54 31.24 7.21
C VAL A 19 40.24 30.86 8.65
N VAL A 20 39.34 29.89 8.87
CA VAL A 20 38.97 29.39 10.21
C VAL A 20 39.27 27.89 10.28
N GLN A 21 40.24 27.46 11.09
CA GLN A 21 40.73 26.08 11.07
C GLN A 21 40.70 25.43 12.47
N PRO A 22 40.40 24.12 12.57
CA PRO A 22 40.65 23.39 13.81
C PRO A 22 42.16 23.18 14.01
N VAL A 23 42.61 23.20 15.26
CA VAL A 23 43.95 22.78 15.71
C VAL A 23 43.77 21.62 16.69
N GLY A 24 44.37 20.47 16.38
CA GLY A 24 44.17 19.26 17.19
C GLY A 24 42.82 18.58 16.93
N ILE A 25 42.31 17.88 17.94
CA ILE A 25 41.10 17.05 17.83
C ILE A 25 39.90 17.85 18.37
N VAL A 26 39.25 18.59 17.48
CA VAL A 26 38.01 19.33 17.79
C VAL A 26 36.81 18.56 17.22
N PRO A 27 35.77 18.25 18.02
CA PRO A 27 34.54 17.65 17.51
C PRO A 27 33.89 18.52 16.43
N GLU A 28 33.43 17.90 15.34
CA GLU A 28 32.95 18.61 14.14
C GLU A 28 31.71 19.48 14.42
N ASP A 29 30.80 18.99 15.27
CA ASP A 29 29.62 19.73 15.74
C ASP A 29 30.01 21.00 16.52
N GLN A 30 31.01 20.90 17.41
CA GLN A 30 31.50 22.02 18.20
C GLN A 30 32.30 23.01 17.35
N PHE A 31 33.14 22.52 16.43
CA PHE A 31 33.81 23.37 15.45
C PHE A 31 32.80 24.18 14.62
N PHE A 32 31.79 23.53 14.05
CA PHE A 32 30.78 24.24 13.26
C PHE A 32 29.86 25.14 14.09
N LYS A 33 29.65 24.85 15.37
CA LYS A 33 28.96 25.76 16.30
C LYS A 33 29.72 27.07 16.47
N ILE A 34 31.03 27.02 16.76
CA ILE A 34 31.86 28.24 16.90
C ILE A 34 32.10 28.91 15.54
N TYR A 35 32.32 28.16 14.46
CA TYR A 35 32.45 28.70 13.11
C TYR A 35 31.22 29.52 12.69
N LYS A 36 30.00 29.08 13.01
CA LYS A 36 28.77 29.85 12.75
C LYS A 36 28.72 31.17 13.52
N ARG A 37 29.24 31.20 14.75
CA ARG A 37 29.34 32.43 15.57
C ARG A 37 30.36 33.40 14.99
N ILE A 38 31.57 32.92 14.65
CA ILE A 38 32.59 33.70 13.95
C ILE A 38 32.03 34.26 12.63
N ALA A 39 31.41 33.41 11.81
CA ALA A 39 30.85 33.79 10.51
C ALA A 39 29.62 34.71 10.58
N SER A 40 29.00 34.87 11.76
CA SER A 40 27.93 35.85 11.96
C SER A 40 28.44 37.29 11.86
N VAL A 41 29.70 37.54 12.25
CA VAL A 41 30.42 38.82 12.16
C VAL A 41 30.90 39.08 10.72
N SER A 42 29.97 39.03 9.77
CA SER A 42 30.25 39.16 8.32
C SER A 42 30.53 40.59 7.85
N GLN A 43 30.31 41.58 8.71
CA GLN A 43 30.61 42.99 8.49
C GLN A 43 30.90 43.68 9.83
N VAL A 44 31.86 44.60 9.86
CA VAL A 44 32.19 45.41 11.04
C VAL A 44 32.23 46.89 10.64
N SER A 45 31.61 47.74 11.46
CA SER A 45 31.69 49.19 11.27
C SER A 45 32.93 49.73 11.96
N ILE A 46 33.84 50.30 11.16
CA ILE A 46 35.10 50.80 11.66
C ILE A 46 34.86 52.13 12.38
N ARG A 47 35.16 52.13 13.68
CA ARG A 47 35.14 53.31 14.55
C ARG A 47 35.88 54.48 13.88
N ASP A 48 35.42 55.71 14.14
CA ASP A 48 35.95 56.98 13.60
C ASP A 48 35.80 57.24 12.08
N SER A 49 35.46 56.26 11.24
CA SER A 49 35.43 56.47 9.76
C SER A 49 34.09 56.21 9.05
N GLN A 50 33.07 55.69 9.75
CA GLN A 50 31.78 55.26 9.17
C GLN A 50 31.90 54.24 8.02
N ARG A 51 33.08 53.64 7.82
CA ARG A 51 33.32 52.60 6.81
C ARG A 51 32.85 51.25 7.32
N LEU A 52 32.42 50.39 6.40
CA LEU A 52 32.10 48.98 6.66
C LEU A 52 33.21 48.11 6.06
N LEU A 53 33.85 47.30 6.88
CA LEU A 53 34.72 46.21 6.43
C LEU A 53 33.86 44.95 6.29
N TYR A 54 33.93 44.29 5.14
CA TYR A 54 33.20 43.04 4.88
C TYR A 54 34.15 41.84 4.96
N ILE A 55 33.70 40.75 5.59
CA ILE A 55 34.54 39.60 5.91
C ILE A 55 33.97 38.33 5.32
N ARG A 56 34.84 37.57 4.64
CA ARG A 56 34.52 36.25 4.08
C ARG A 56 35.28 35.18 4.84
N TYR A 57 34.56 34.36 5.59
CA TYR A 57 35.15 33.25 6.35
C TYR A 57 35.13 31.95 5.54
N ARG A 58 36.27 31.25 5.47
CA ARG A 58 36.37 29.90 4.86
C ARG A 58 36.99 28.92 5.84
N HIS A 59 36.32 27.79 6.10
CA HIS A 59 36.90 26.71 6.90
C HIS A 59 37.77 25.73 6.06
N HIS A 60 37.61 25.76 4.74
CA HIS A 60 38.45 25.05 3.78
C HIS A 60 38.88 26.05 2.68
N TYR A 61 40.18 26.21 2.49
CA TYR A 61 40.76 27.08 1.47
C TYR A 61 42.15 26.56 1.07
N LEU A 62 42.39 26.41 -0.24
CA LEU A 62 43.64 25.87 -0.76
C LEU A 62 44.76 26.93 -0.78
N PRO A 63 45.98 26.63 -0.29
CA PRO A 63 47.11 27.54 -0.35
C PRO A 63 47.46 28.02 -1.76
N GLU A 64 47.31 27.19 -2.82
CA GLU A 64 47.59 27.64 -4.20
C GLU A 64 46.69 28.79 -4.67
N ASN A 65 45.51 28.98 -4.06
CA ASN A 65 44.62 30.10 -4.35
C ASN A 65 45.10 31.40 -3.68
N ASN A 66 45.82 31.31 -2.55
CA ASN A 66 46.43 32.45 -1.86
C ASN A 66 47.58 33.07 -2.69
N GLU A 67 48.30 32.28 -3.49
CA GLU A 67 49.38 32.78 -4.37
C GLU A 67 48.89 33.78 -5.43
N TRP A 68 47.59 33.82 -5.71
CA TRP A 68 46.96 34.77 -6.62
C TRP A 68 46.52 36.07 -5.91
N GLY A 69 46.77 36.19 -4.60
CA GLY A 69 46.36 37.32 -3.78
C GLY A 69 46.95 38.68 -4.18
N ASP A 70 48.09 38.73 -4.86
CA ASP A 70 48.62 40.02 -5.37
C ASP A 70 47.92 40.47 -6.67
N PHE A 71 47.31 39.54 -7.39
CA PHE A 71 46.53 39.77 -8.62
C PHE A 71 45.04 40.02 -8.33
N GLN A 72 44.49 39.38 -7.29
CA GLN A 72 43.12 39.55 -6.79
C GLN A 72 43.15 39.51 -5.25
N THR A 73 43.19 40.67 -4.58
CA THR A 73 43.42 40.74 -3.11
C THR A 73 42.34 40.10 -2.25
N HIS A 74 41.12 39.93 -2.77
CA HIS A 74 40.05 39.17 -2.09
C HIS A 74 40.33 37.65 -1.99
N ARG A 75 41.38 37.15 -2.65
CA ARG A 75 41.91 35.78 -2.48
C ARG A 75 43.00 35.68 -1.43
N LYS A 76 43.50 36.82 -0.95
CA LYS A 76 44.62 36.90 -0.03
C LYS A 76 44.12 36.58 1.38
N VAL A 77 44.62 35.50 1.97
CA VAL A 77 44.34 35.13 3.36
C VAL A 77 45.03 36.15 4.25
N VAL A 78 44.26 37.09 4.80
CA VAL A 78 44.75 38.17 5.67
C VAL A 78 44.44 37.92 7.14
N GLY A 79 43.53 36.99 7.46
CA GLY A 79 43.26 36.57 8.84
C GLY A 79 43.22 35.06 9.00
N LEU A 80 43.67 34.58 10.16
CA LEU A 80 43.56 33.19 10.59
C LEU A 80 42.90 33.14 11.98
N VAL A 81 41.81 32.40 12.11
CA VAL A 81 41.20 32.06 13.41
C VAL A 81 41.29 30.56 13.61
N SER A 82 42.10 30.13 14.55
CA SER A 82 42.24 28.72 14.90
C SER A 82 41.34 28.37 16.11
N ILE A 83 40.69 27.22 16.08
CA ILE A 83 39.82 26.70 17.15
C ILE A 83 40.46 25.42 17.70
N THR A 84 40.59 25.28 19.02
CA THR A 84 41.25 24.13 19.63
C THR A 84 40.64 23.72 20.97
N THR A 85 40.74 22.44 21.29
CA THR A 85 40.47 21.84 22.60
C THR A 85 41.78 21.61 23.33
N CYS A 86 41.85 21.97 24.61
CA CYS A 86 43.05 21.77 25.44
C CYS A 86 42.65 21.64 26.92
N ASP A 87 42.43 20.41 27.39
CA ASP A 87 41.91 20.17 28.73
C ASP A 87 43.00 20.14 29.83
N SER A 88 44.27 20.30 29.44
CA SER A 88 45.43 20.07 30.31
C SER A 88 46.57 21.05 29.99
N ALA A 89 47.09 21.67 31.05
CA ALA A 89 48.25 22.57 30.99
C ALA A 89 49.52 21.91 30.39
N LYS A 90 49.61 20.58 30.39
CA LYS A 90 50.74 19.83 29.80
C LYS A 90 50.71 19.82 28.27
N ASP A 91 49.52 19.92 27.68
CA ASP A 91 49.31 19.82 26.22
C ASP A 91 49.33 21.22 25.56
N TRP A 92 49.30 22.28 26.37
CA TRP A 92 49.38 23.66 25.93
C TRP A 92 50.60 23.96 25.02
N PRO A 93 51.84 23.55 25.35
CA PRO A 93 53.00 23.83 24.49
C PRO A 93 52.85 23.24 23.09
N GLN A 94 52.37 21.99 22.98
CA GLN A 94 52.14 21.33 21.70
C GLN A 94 51.01 22.00 20.90
N THR A 95 49.96 22.44 21.58
CA THR A 95 48.84 23.17 20.96
C THR A 95 49.30 24.53 20.42
N SER A 96 50.12 25.24 21.19
CA SER A 96 50.74 26.51 20.79
C SER A 96 51.68 26.36 19.59
N GLU A 97 52.48 25.28 19.54
CA GLU A 97 53.36 24.96 18.42
C GLU A 97 52.56 24.64 17.14
N ARG A 98 51.50 23.82 17.24
CA ARG A 98 50.61 23.51 16.11
C ARG A 98 49.92 24.77 15.55
N PHE A 99 49.51 25.70 16.42
CA PHE A 99 48.98 26.99 15.98
C PHE A 99 50.04 27.82 15.23
N HIS A 100 51.29 27.83 15.71
CA HIS A 100 52.39 28.51 15.01
C HIS A 100 52.61 27.93 13.61
N GLY A 101 52.62 26.60 13.46
CA GLY A 101 52.71 25.93 12.17
C GLY A 101 51.56 26.30 11.20
N GLN A 102 50.33 26.52 11.70
CA GLN A 102 49.24 27.04 10.86
C GLN A 102 49.46 28.51 10.43
N LYS A 103 50.04 29.36 11.29
CA LYS A 103 50.40 30.74 10.91
C LYS A 103 51.44 30.75 9.79
N GLU A 104 52.44 29.86 9.82
CA GLU A 104 53.51 29.78 8.82
C GLU A 104 52.98 29.57 7.40
N VAL A 105 51.95 28.73 7.21
CA VAL A 105 51.32 28.44 5.92
C VAL A 105 50.84 29.71 5.19
N TYR A 106 50.38 30.72 5.94
CA TYR A 106 49.86 31.98 5.39
C TYR A 106 50.75 33.20 5.71
N SER A 107 51.93 32.99 6.30
CA SER A 107 52.82 34.04 6.82
C SER A 107 53.14 35.18 5.84
N SER A 108 53.24 34.89 4.55
CA SER A 108 53.50 35.90 3.50
C SER A 108 52.33 36.86 3.22
N THR A 109 51.13 36.55 3.71
CA THR A 109 49.90 37.29 3.41
C THR A 109 49.10 37.71 4.64
N LEU A 110 49.30 37.04 5.77
CA LEU A 110 48.58 37.21 7.04
C LEU A 110 48.81 38.61 7.65
N TYR A 111 47.75 39.25 8.13
CA TYR A 111 47.79 40.55 8.81
C TYR A 111 47.65 40.38 10.32
N ASP A 112 46.75 39.49 10.77
CA ASP A 112 46.61 39.10 12.18
C ASP A 112 46.15 37.64 12.31
N SER A 113 46.28 37.06 13.51
CA SER A 113 45.82 35.72 13.85
C SER A 113 45.26 35.63 15.27
N ARG A 114 44.28 34.74 15.49
CA ARG A 114 43.69 34.45 16.80
C ARG A 114 43.57 32.95 17.01
N LEU A 115 43.82 32.48 18.24
CA LEU A 115 43.52 31.13 18.69
C LEU A 115 42.42 31.17 19.74
N MET A 116 41.37 30.38 19.55
CA MET A 116 40.29 30.17 20.52
C MET A 116 40.47 28.77 21.14
N VAL A 117 40.72 28.74 22.44
CA VAL A 117 41.07 27.56 23.24
C VAL A 117 39.91 27.24 24.17
N PHE A 118 39.42 26.01 24.09
CA PHE A 118 38.30 25.53 24.89
C PHE A 118 38.78 24.42 25.84
N GLY A 119 38.34 24.46 27.10
CA GLY A 119 38.66 23.46 28.14
C GLY A 119 39.78 23.85 29.11
N LEU A 120 40.69 24.76 28.74
CA LEU A 120 41.85 25.09 29.58
C LEU A 120 41.51 26.08 30.69
N GLN A 121 41.86 25.74 31.93
CA GLN A 121 41.66 26.58 33.12
C GLN A 121 42.95 26.65 33.98
N GLY A 122 43.04 27.64 34.87
CA GLY A 122 44.20 27.89 35.75
C GLY A 122 45.22 28.87 35.17
N GLU A 123 46.41 28.95 35.77
CA GLU A 123 47.41 30.01 35.53
C GLU A 123 47.75 30.28 34.06
N ILE A 124 47.74 29.27 33.18
CA ILE A 124 48.01 29.45 31.74
C ILE A 124 46.89 30.23 31.04
N ALA A 125 45.64 30.02 31.45
CA ALA A 125 44.46 30.68 30.88
C ALA A 125 44.27 32.11 31.42
N GLU A 126 44.78 32.39 32.63
CA GLU A 126 44.75 33.71 33.27
C GLU A 126 45.81 34.68 32.69
N GLN A 127 46.82 34.18 31.96
CA GLN A 127 47.79 35.02 31.27
C GLN A 127 47.15 35.81 30.14
N GLN A 128 47.15 37.13 30.25
CA GLN A 128 46.69 38.02 29.18
C GLN A 128 47.58 37.85 27.93
N ARG A 129 46.93 37.44 26.82
CA ARG A 129 47.55 37.33 25.49
C ARG A 129 46.60 37.95 24.48
N THR A 130 47.15 38.73 23.56
CA THR A 130 46.35 39.43 22.53
C THR A 130 45.92 38.50 21.39
N ASP A 131 46.69 37.46 21.09
CA ASP A 131 46.42 36.50 20.01
C ASP A 131 45.75 35.20 20.47
N VAL A 132 45.46 35.03 21.77
CA VAL A 132 44.81 33.83 22.33
C VAL A 132 43.61 34.18 23.21
N ALA A 133 42.51 33.46 23.04
CA ALA A 133 41.32 33.51 23.87
C ALA A 133 41.07 32.15 24.53
N PHE A 134 40.93 32.13 25.85
CA PHE A 134 40.61 30.93 26.63
C PHE A 134 39.14 30.94 27.06
N TYR A 135 38.48 29.79 26.94
CA TYR A 135 37.09 29.57 27.32
C TYR A 135 36.96 28.28 28.15
N PRO A 136 36.19 28.28 29.25
CA PRO A 136 35.94 27.08 30.06
C PRO A 136 35.36 25.92 29.26
N SER A 137 34.43 26.21 28.34
CA SER A 137 33.77 25.22 27.47
C SER A 137 33.22 25.88 26.20
N PHE A 138 32.78 25.08 25.23
CA PHE A 138 32.12 25.58 24.02
C PHE A 138 30.79 26.31 24.30
N GLU A 139 30.11 25.98 25.41
CA GLU A 139 28.92 26.68 25.88
C GLU A 139 29.27 28.01 26.57
N GLU A 140 30.32 28.01 27.40
CA GLU A 140 30.77 29.15 28.20
C GLU A 140 31.73 30.05 27.41
N SER A 141 31.24 30.62 26.31
CA SER A 141 32.04 31.48 25.44
C SER A 141 31.29 32.75 25.01
N PRO A 142 30.88 33.64 25.93
CA PRO A 142 29.92 34.71 25.67
C PRO A 142 30.44 35.85 24.77
N ASP A 143 31.76 36.06 24.69
CA ASP A 143 32.41 37.20 24.02
C ASP A 143 33.07 36.84 22.67
N VAL A 144 32.81 35.66 22.10
CA VAL A 144 33.38 35.20 20.82
C VAL A 144 33.18 36.21 19.70
N GLU A 145 31.95 36.69 19.49
CA GLU A 145 31.63 37.66 18.44
C GLU A 145 32.41 38.96 18.63
N ARG A 146 32.49 39.47 19.86
CA ARG A 146 33.26 40.68 20.20
C ARG A 146 34.75 40.50 19.95
N ARG A 147 35.34 39.36 20.30
CA ARG A 147 36.75 39.08 19.98
C ARG A 147 37.01 38.95 18.48
N VAL A 148 36.01 38.55 17.70
CA VAL A 148 36.09 38.58 16.23
C VAL A 148 35.98 40.01 15.71
N GLU A 149 35.13 40.87 16.29
CA GLU A 149 35.08 42.31 15.95
C GLU A 149 36.44 42.99 16.21
N ASP A 150 37.02 42.82 17.41
CA ASP A 150 38.33 43.39 17.78
C ASP A 150 39.48 42.86 16.87
N PHE A 151 39.37 41.62 16.39
CA PHE A 151 40.29 41.01 15.40
C PHE A 151 40.09 41.51 13.97
N VAL A 152 38.86 41.84 13.59
CA VAL A 152 38.57 42.44 12.28
C VAL A 152 39.05 43.90 12.24
N GLU A 153 38.98 44.62 13.37
CA GLU A 153 39.57 45.95 13.49
C GLU A 153 41.09 45.95 13.40
N SER A 154 41.80 44.98 13.97
CA SER A 154 43.26 44.87 13.80
C SER A 154 43.65 44.56 12.35
N ILE A 155 42.91 43.68 11.66
CA ILE A 155 43.05 43.47 10.21
C ILE A 155 42.84 44.78 9.45
N PHE A 156 41.82 45.57 9.82
CA PHE A 156 41.54 46.86 9.17
C PHE A 156 42.71 47.85 9.31
N ILE A 157 43.31 47.97 10.50
CA ILE A 157 44.46 48.87 10.74
C ILE A 157 45.64 48.51 9.82
N VAL A 158 45.95 47.21 9.69
CA VAL A 158 47.03 46.74 8.80
C VAL A 158 46.68 46.92 7.32
N LEU A 159 45.41 46.71 6.94
CA LEU A 159 44.90 46.96 5.58
C LEU A 159 45.04 48.43 5.19
N GLU A 160 44.61 49.35 6.06
CA GLU A 160 44.65 50.80 5.81
C GLU A 160 46.09 51.30 5.74
N SER A 161 46.98 50.82 6.61
CA SER A 161 48.42 51.11 6.55
C SER A 161 49.02 50.69 5.20
N LYS A 162 48.85 49.42 4.80
CA LYS A 162 49.35 48.90 3.52
C LYS A 162 48.75 49.61 2.29
N ARG A 163 47.50 50.08 2.39
CA ARG A 163 46.84 50.88 1.35
C ARG A 163 47.49 52.26 1.24
N LEU A 164 47.72 52.95 2.36
CA LEU A 164 48.37 54.26 2.40
C LEU A 164 49.81 54.19 1.88
N ASP A 165 50.59 53.21 2.31
CA ASP A 165 51.97 52.99 1.85
C ASP A 165 52.01 52.90 0.31
N ARG A 166 51.19 52.04 -0.28
CA ARG A 166 51.16 51.78 -1.74
C ARG A 166 50.50 52.91 -2.54
N ALA A 167 49.58 53.67 -1.95
CA ALA A 167 48.92 54.80 -2.61
C ALA A 167 49.80 56.05 -2.65
N THR A 168 50.61 56.25 -1.60
CA THR A 168 51.44 57.46 -1.41
C THR A 168 52.88 57.32 -1.88
N ASP A 169 53.32 56.11 -2.30
CA ASP A 169 54.65 55.85 -2.82
C ASP A 169 54.99 56.72 -4.05
N LYS A 170 55.63 57.84 -3.74
CA LYS A 170 56.27 58.80 -4.64
C LYS A 170 57.79 58.76 -4.46
N SER A 171 58.31 57.77 -3.72
CA SER A 171 59.74 57.64 -3.50
C SER A 171 60.45 57.41 -4.84
N GLY A 172 61.73 57.75 -4.92
CA GLY A 172 62.55 57.49 -6.12
C GLY A 172 62.88 56.00 -6.33
N ASP A 173 62.23 55.11 -5.59
CA ASP A 173 62.51 53.67 -5.57
C ASP A 173 61.78 52.94 -6.71
N LYS A 174 62.29 51.76 -7.10
CA LYS A 174 61.72 51.00 -8.21
C LYS A 174 60.44 50.29 -7.78
N THR A 175 59.28 50.89 -8.10
CA THR A 175 57.94 50.32 -7.85
C THR A 175 57.91 48.81 -8.14
N PRO A 176 57.61 47.95 -7.15
CA PRO A 176 57.78 46.51 -7.30
C PRO A 176 56.81 45.92 -8.32
N LEU A 177 57.31 45.00 -9.15
CA LEU A 177 56.50 44.27 -10.11
C LEU A 177 55.68 43.19 -9.38
N LEU A 178 54.37 43.37 -9.30
CA LEU A 178 53.43 42.32 -8.88
C LEU A 178 53.28 41.31 -10.03
N CYS A 179 53.30 40.00 -9.72
CA CYS A 179 53.23 38.92 -10.70
C CYS A 179 52.22 37.84 -10.27
N VAL A 180 51.54 37.20 -11.24
CA VAL A 180 50.84 35.92 -10.97
C VAL A 180 51.84 34.76 -10.86
N PRO A 181 51.47 33.59 -10.29
CA PRO A 181 52.44 32.52 -10.02
C PRO A 181 53.21 32.00 -11.24
N PHE A 182 52.55 31.91 -12.41
CA PHE A 182 53.21 31.44 -13.63
C PHE A 182 54.12 32.49 -14.29
N GLU A 183 53.85 33.79 -14.08
CA GLU A 183 54.63 34.90 -14.64
C GLU A 183 56.05 34.99 -14.06
N LYS A 184 56.30 34.45 -12.86
CA LYS A 184 57.57 34.63 -12.12
C LYS A 184 58.82 34.23 -12.92
N LYS A 185 58.69 33.33 -13.90
CA LYS A 185 59.80 32.88 -14.77
C LYS A 185 60.00 33.75 -16.01
N ASP A 186 58.95 34.43 -16.48
CA ASP A 186 58.92 35.16 -17.75
C ASP A 186 59.63 36.54 -17.66
N PHE A 187 59.89 37.02 -16.44
CA PHE A 187 60.50 38.33 -16.18
C PHE A 187 62.01 38.28 -15.87
N VAL A 188 62.66 37.12 -15.98
CA VAL A 188 64.11 36.98 -15.78
C VAL A 188 64.87 37.62 -16.95
N GLY A 189 65.75 38.58 -16.65
CA GLY A 189 66.60 39.24 -17.66
C GLY A 189 65.96 40.43 -18.39
N LEU A 190 64.80 40.93 -17.96
CA LEU A 190 64.17 42.12 -18.55
C LEU A 190 64.83 43.44 -18.12
N ASP A 191 64.85 44.42 -19.02
CA ASP A 191 65.26 45.80 -18.73
C ASP A 191 64.24 46.48 -17.80
N THR A 192 64.57 46.48 -16.51
CA THR A 192 63.81 47.12 -15.43
C THR A 192 63.79 48.65 -15.51
N ASP A 193 64.70 49.25 -16.29
CA ASP A 193 64.80 50.71 -16.41
C ASP A 193 64.02 51.28 -17.59
N SER A 194 63.59 50.44 -18.53
CA SER A 194 62.72 50.80 -19.65
C SER A 194 61.43 51.51 -19.19
N ARG A 195 61.01 52.52 -19.96
CA ARG A 195 59.73 53.24 -19.74
C ARG A 195 58.52 52.29 -19.78
N HIS A 196 58.61 51.23 -20.58
CA HIS A 196 57.56 50.22 -20.71
C HIS A 196 57.43 49.37 -19.44
N TYR A 197 58.54 48.91 -18.86
CA TYR A 197 58.54 48.17 -17.59
C TYR A 197 58.03 49.05 -16.44
N LYS A 198 58.53 50.29 -16.30
CA LYS A 198 58.09 51.23 -15.27
C LYS A 198 56.58 51.52 -15.36
N LYS A 199 56.04 51.74 -16.57
CA LYS A 199 54.59 51.93 -16.79
C LYS A 199 53.78 50.67 -16.47
N ARG A 200 54.32 49.47 -16.71
CA ARG A 200 53.70 48.20 -16.29
C ARG A 200 53.61 48.10 -14.77
N CYS A 201 54.70 48.31 -14.04
CA CYS A 201 54.70 48.27 -12.57
C CYS A 201 53.69 49.27 -11.98
N GLN A 202 53.67 50.49 -12.49
CA GLN A 202 52.69 51.51 -12.09
C GLN A 202 51.25 51.07 -12.36
N GLY A 203 50.96 50.50 -13.54
CA GLY A 203 49.63 49.99 -13.87
C GLY A 203 49.16 48.86 -12.94
N ARG A 204 50.03 47.87 -12.67
CA ARG A 204 49.74 46.76 -11.75
C ARG A 204 49.56 47.25 -10.32
N MET A 205 50.40 48.19 -9.86
CA MET A 205 50.27 48.80 -8.54
C MET A 205 48.98 49.61 -8.40
N ARG A 206 48.61 50.42 -9.40
CA ARG A 206 47.31 51.15 -9.38
C ARG A 206 46.13 50.20 -9.30
N LYS A 207 46.16 49.06 -10.01
CA LYS A 207 45.12 48.01 -9.90
C LYS A 207 45.03 47.51 -8.45
N HIS A 208 46.18 47.15 -7.87
CA HIS A 208 46.24 46.59 -6.52
C HIS A 208 45.81 47.61 -5.44
N VAL A 209 46.18 48.89 -5.56
CA VAL A 209 45.68 49.95 -4.68
C VAL A 209 44.17 50.13 -4.85
N GLY A 210 43.63 49.98 -6.06
CA GLY A 210 42.19 49.93 -6.31
C GLY A 210 41.49 48.82 -5.53
N ASP A 211 42.05 47.61 -5.52
CA ASP A 211 41.49 46.50 -4.72
C ASP A 211 41.55 46.78 -3.22
N LEU A 212 42.66 47.31 -2.71
CA LEU A 212 42.81 47.66 -1.29
C LEU A 212 41.85 48.79 -0.88
N CYS A 213 41.63 49.79 -1.74
CA CYS A 213 40.59 50.80 -1.53
C CYS A 213 39.19 50.18 -1.47
N LEU A 214 38.89 49.22 -2.35
CA LEU A 214 37.58 48.54 -2.35
C LEU A 214 37.37 47.72 -1.07
N GLN A 215 38.36 46.95 -0.64
CA GLN A 215 38.33 46.20 0.63
C GLN A 215 38.25 47.11 1.86
N ALA A 216 38.87 48.29 1.82
CA ALA A 216 38.78 49.30 2.87
C ALA A 216 37.47 50.13 2.83
N GLY A 217 36.48 49.78 1.99
CA GLY A 217 35.21 50.48 1.87
C GLY A 217 35.26 51.82 1.12
N MET A 218 36.37 52.15 0.46
CA MET A 218 36.60 53.38 -0.29
C MET A 218 36.26 53.22 -1.78
N LEU A 219 34.96 53.02 -2.04
CA LEU A 219 34.43 52.66 -3.37
C LEU A 219 34.80 53.67 -4.48
N GLN A 220 34.78 54.97 -4.17
CA GLN A 220 35.07 56.02 -5.16
C GLN A 220 36.54 56.05 -5.56
N ASP A 221 37.45 55.91 -4.60
CA ASP A 221 38.90 55.86 -4.85
C ASP A 221 39.30 54.56 -5.57
N ALA A 222 38.61 53.45 -5.27
CA ALA A 222 38.76 52.20 -6.02
C ALA A 222 38.43 52.41 -7.51
N LEU A 223 37.27 53.02 -7.84
CA LEU A 223 36.89 53.33 -9.23
C LEU A 223 37.94 54.20 -9.93
N VAL A 224 38.46 55.25 -9.27
CA VAL A 224 39.54 56.10 -9.81
C VAL A 224 40.78 55.27 -10.13
N HIS A 225 41.25 54.48 -9.18
CA HIS A 225 42.46 53.67 -9.35
C HIS A 225 42.32 52.58 -10.41
N TYR A 226 41.14 51.98 -10.58
CA TYR A 226 40.89 51.04 -11.66
C TYR A 226 40.93 51.70 -13.04
N HIS A 227 40.35 52.89 -13.23
CA HIS A 227 40.48 53.63 -14.50
C HIS A 227 41.93 53.97 -14.81
N MET A 228 42.69 54.48 -13.84
CA MET A 228 44.12 54.74 -14.00
C MET A 228 44.90 53.47 -14.39
N ALA A 229 44.59 52.33 -13.76
CA ALA A 229 45.22 51.05 -14.08
C ALA A 229 44.89 50.60 -15.52
N VAL A 230 43.61 50.72 -15.92
CA VAL A 230 43.14 50.39 -17.27
C VAL A 230 43.87 51.20 -18.35
N GLU A 231 44.05 52.52 -18.16
CA GLU A 231 44.79 53.37 -19.09
C GLU A 231 46.29 53.00 -19.17
N LEU A 232 46.93 52.78 -18.01
CA LEU A 232 48.34 52.43 -17.94
C LEU A 232 48.63 51.07 -18.59
N LEU A 233 47.85 50.04 -18.21
CA LEU A 233 48.03 48.65 -18.64
C LEU A 233 47.67 48.43 -20.12
N ARG A 234 46.60 49.07 -20.62
CA ARG A 234 46.27 49.08 -22.06
C ARG A 234 47.40 49.70 -22.88
N GLY A 235 48.01 50.78 -22.38
CA GLY A 235 49.15 51.41 -23.02
C GLY A 235 50.50 50.68 -22.90
N VAL A 236 50.54 49.45 -22.38
CA VAL A 236 51.71 48.54 -22.37
C VAL A 236 51.34 47.09 -22.76
N ASN A 237 50.14 46.88 -23.33
CA ASN A 237 49.61 45.58 -23.75
C ASN A 237 49.65 44.47 -22.67
N ASP A 238 49.52 44.83 -21.39
CA ASP A 238 49.49 43.87 -20.29
C ASP A 238 48.07 43.32 -20.10
N PHE A 239 47.66 42.45 -21.04
CA PHE A 239 46.25 42.01 -21.15
C PHE A 239 45.74 41.29 -19.90
N LEU A 240 46.55 40.46 -19.24
CA LEU A 240 46.14 39.73 -18.04
C LEU A 240 45.74 40.69 -16.90
N TRP A 241 46.59 41.68 -16.61
CA TRP A 241 46.34 42.66 -15.55
C TRP A 241 45.32 43.72 -15.98
N LEU A 242 45.23 44.04 -17.27
CA LEU A 242 44.16 44.86 -17.82
C LEU A 242 42.79 44.20 -17.63
N GLY A 243 42.69 42.88 -17.86
CA GLY A 243 41.49 42.09 -17.55
C GLY A 243 41.11 42.19 -16.07
N ALA A 244 42.09 42.08 -15.16
CA ALA A 244 41.86 42.21 -13.73
C ALA A 244 41.46 43.64 -13.27
N ALA A 245 42.00 44.68 -13.93
CA ALA A 245 41.59 46.06 -13.66
C ALA A 245 40.15 46.32 -14.16
N LEU A 246 39.77 45.75 -15.30
CA LEU A 246 38.39 45.79 -15.80
C LEU A 246 37.43 44.97 -14.92
N GLU A 247 37.83 43.79 -14.45
CA GLU A 247 37.02 42.99 -13.52
C GLU A 247 36.79 43.72 -12.20
N GLY A 248 37.83 44.36 -11.63
CA GLY A 248 37.71 45.19 -10.43
C GLY A 248 36.79 46.40 -10.65
N LEU A 249 36.93 47.09 -11.78
CA LEU A 249 36.05 48.20 -12.16
C LEU A 249 34.59 47.77 -12.30
N CYS A 250 34.34 46.60 -12.90
CA CYS A 250 33.01 45.99 -12.98
C CYS A 250 32.48 45.68 -11.58
N SER A 251 33.26 44.99 -10.74
CA SER A 251 32.85 44.59 -9.40
C SER A 251 32.52 45.79 -8.50
N ALA A 252 33.33 46.85 -8.52
CA ALA A 252 33.04 48.11 -7.84
C ALA A 252 31.75 48.78 -8.38
N SER A 253 31.55 48.80 -9.70
CA SER A 253 30.33 49.34 -10.30
C SER A 253 29.08 48.51 -9.98
N VAL A 254 29.23 47.19 -9.83
CA VAL A 254 28.15 46.28 -9.39
C VAL A 254 27.78 46.54 -7.93
N ILE A 255 28.77 46.69 -7.04
CA ILE A 255 28.55 47.05 -5.63
C ILE A 255 27.79 48.40 -5.52
N PHE A 256 28.11 49.36 -6.39
CA PHE A 256 27.41 50.65 -6.44
C PHE A 256 25.94 50.53 -6.87
N HIS A 257 25.66 49.85 -7.99
CA HIS A 257 24.30 49.78 -8.56
C HIS A 257 23.40 48.74 -7.88
N TYR A 258 23.98 47.70 -7.28
CA TYR A 258 23.25 46.56 -6.72
C TYR A 258 23.67 46.31 -5.25
N PRO A 259 23.39 47.24 -4.32
CA PRO A 259 23.80 47.10 -2.91
C PRO A 259 23.15 45.91 -2.17
N GLY A 260 22.09 45.31 -2.73
CA GLY A 260 21.53 44.04 -2.27
C GLY A 260 22.40 42.81 -2.58
N GLY A 261 23.38 42.94 -3.47
CA GLY A 261 24.32 41.91 -3.89
C GLY A 261 23.82 41.01 -5.04
N THR A 262 24.77 40.30 -5.66
CA THR A 262 24.55 39.42 -6.83
C THR A 262 24.41 37.92 -6.48
N GLY A 263 24.63 37.54 -5.22
CA GLY A 263 24.46 36.16 -4.73
C GLY A 263 23.03 35.83 -4.28
N LYS A 264 22.64 34.54 -4.33
CA LYS A 264 21.38 34.05 -3.75
C LYS A 264 21.44 34.06 -2.21
N LEU A 265 21.15 35.21 -1.61
CA LEU A 265 20.84 35.34 -0.18
C LEU A 265 19.55 36.16 -0.01
N ALA A 266 18.42 35.49 -0.23
CA ALA A 266 17.10 35.98 0.18
C ALA A 266 17.07 36.03 1.72
N GLY A 267 17.52 37.15 2.31
CA GLY A 267 17.70 37.25 3.76
C GLY A 267 18.42 38.49 4.29
N ARG A 268 19.07 39.32 3.45
CA ARG A 268 19.58 40.63 3.90
C ARG A 268 18.45 41.65 3.95
N LYS A 269 17.99 42.01 5.16
CA LYS A 269 17.18 43.20 5.40
C LYS A 269 18.04 44.45 5.18
N PRO A 270 17.69 45.38 4.26
CA PRO A 270 18.34 46.68 4.20
C PRO A 270 17.80 47.57 5.33
N SER A 271 18.60 47.79 6.37
CA SER A 271 18.29 48.74 7.46
C SER A 271 18.97 50.09 7.23
N VAL A 272 18.68 50.74 6.10
CA VAL A 272 19.00 52.16 5.88
C VAL A 272 17.79 52.82 5.20
N SER A 273 17.08 53.65 5.95
CA SER A 273 16.03 54.52 5.42
C SER A 273 16.64 55.79 4.85
N GLN A 274 16.44 56.05 3.55
CA GLN A 274 16.61 57.38 2.95
C GLN A 274 15.35 57.77 2.17
N ALA A 275 14.93 59.01 2.36
CA ALA A 275 13.71 59.56 1.75
C ALA A 275 13.94 59.89 0.27
N ALA A 276 12.91 59.68 -0.54
CA ALA A 276 12.88 60.16 -1.91
C ALA A 276 12.37 61.61 -1.95
N ASP A 277 13.01 62.46 -2.74
CA ASP A 277 12.36 63.65 -3.29
C ASP A 277 12.78 63.88 -4.75
N THR A 278 12.07 64.78 -5.42
CA THR A 278 11.83 64.78 -6.86
C THR A 278 12.24 66.10 -7.50
N GLY A 279 12.78 66.03 -8.72
CA GLY A 279 12.49 67.06 -9.72
C GLY A 279 13.64 67.82 -10.37
N LYS A 280 13.59 67.77 -11.71
CA LYS A 280 13.99 68.81 -12.69
C LYS A 280 15.46 68.88 -13.16
N ARG A 281 15.56 69.24 -14.45
CA ARG A 281 16.74 69.25 -15.32
C ARG A 281 17.41 70.62 -15.33
N HIS A 282 18.74 70.69 -15.48
CA HIS A 282 19.42 71.61 -16.42
C HIS A 282 20.91 71.22 -16.64
N ARG A 283 21.45 71.48 -17.84
CA ARG A 283 22.90 71.51 -18.19
C ARG A 283 23.39 72.96 -18.07
N PRO A 284 24.66 73.28 -17.72
CA PRO A 284 25.92 72.93 -18.45
C PRO A 284 26.99 72.25 -17.53
N GLY A 285 28.29 72.07 -17.84
CA GLY A 285 29.12 72.55 -18.97
C GLY A 285 30.47 71.81 -19.14
N ALA A 286 31.51 72.53 -19.59
CA ALA A 286 32.85 72.01 -19.96
C ALA A 286 33.99 72.35 -18.97
N LEU A 287 34.93 71.40 -18.84
CA LEU A 287 36.39 71.48 -18.59
C LEU A 287 37.04 72.70 -17.88
N THR A 288 37.84 72.43 -16.84
CA THR A 288 39.26 72.88 -16.69
C THR A 288 39.97 72.11 -15.56
N ALA A 289 41.30 72.26 -15.43
CA ALA A 289 42.17 71.41 -14.61
C ALA A 289 42.67 72.06 -13.30
N ASN A 290 43.31 71.22 -12.47
CA ASN A 290 44.11 71.50 -11.26
C ASN A 290 43.38 71.80 -9.93
N GLY A 291 43.77 71.05 -8.89
CA GLY A 291 43.57 71.38 -7.47
C GLY A 291 42.23 70.96 -6.88
N ILE A 292 42.19 69.83 -6.16
CA ILE A 292 41.04 69.45 -5.33
C ILE A 292 41.34 69.82 -3.87
N SER A 293 40.70 70.90 -3.42
CA SER A 293 40.46 71.17 -2.00
C SER A 293 39.30 70.30 -1.50
N ALA A 294 39.28 69.99 -0.21
CA ALA A 294 38.11 69.38 0.43
C ALA A 294 36.90 70.34 0.45
N ASP A 295 35.72 69.74 0.66
CA ASP A 295 34.46 70.35 1.11
C ASP A 295 33.74 71.35 0.18
N THR A 296 33.06 70.83 -0.87
CA THR A 296 31.60 71.04 -1.15
C THR A 296 31.16 70.42 -2.48
N SER A 297 31.04 69.08 -2.57
CA SER A 297 30.51 68.42 -3.80
C SER A 297 29.86 67.04 -3.56
N THR A 298 29.07 66.92 -2.50
CA THR A 298 28.75 65.60 -1.92
C THR A 298 27.74 64.72 -2.66
N GLU A 299 26.95 65.18 -3.63
CA GLU A 299 25.97 64.28 -4.30
C GLU A 299 26.06 64.22 -5.83
N ILE A 300 26.22 65.36 -6.52
CA ILE A 300 26.20 65.41 -8.00
C ILE A 300 27.51 64.89 -8.63
N GLY A 301 28.58 64.71 -7.85
CA GLY A 301 29.89 64.23 -8.31
C GLY A 301 30.09 62.69 -8.27
N ARG A 302 29.34 61.96 -7.43
CA ARG A 302 29.64 60.57 -7.02
C ARG A 302 29.52 59.49 -8.10
N ALA A 303 28.99 59.82 -9.29
CA ALA A 303 28.70 58.83 -10.34
C ALA A 303 29.69 58.84 -11.53
N LYS A 304 30.58 59.84 -11.65
CA LYS A 304 31.33 60.08 -12.91
C LYS A 304 32.26 58.95 -13.36
N ASN A 305 32.74 58.13 -12.42
CA ASN A 305 33.68 57.04 -12.68
C ASN A 305 33.05 55.63 -12.60
N CYS A 306 31.77 55.53 -12.23
CA CYS A 306 31.07 54.25 -12.20
C CYS A 306 30.62 53.86 -13.61
N LEU A 307 30.76 52.59 -13.98
CA LEU A 307 30.20 52.08 -15.24
C LEU A 307 28.66 52.10 -15.18
N SER A 308 28.00 52.25 -16.33
CA SER A 308 26.55 51.99 -16.43
C SER A 308 26.24 50.48 -16.30
N PRO A 309 25.00 50.10 -15.96
CA PRO A 309 24.57 48.69 -15.97
C PRO A 309 24.91 47.94 -17.27
N GLU A 310 24.80 48.62 -18.40
CA GLU A 310 25.12 48.09 -19.73
C GLU A 310 26.64 47.95 -19.94
N ASP A 311 27.41 48.99 -19.60
CA ASP A 311 28.87 49.00 -19.75
C ASP A 311 29.56 47.94 -18.89
N ILE A 312 29.01 47.62 -17.71
CA ILE A 312 29.52 46.53 -16.84
C ILE A 312 29.64 45.22 -17.63
N ILE A 313 28.63 44.90 -18.46
CA ILE A 313 28.61 43.65 -19.22
C ILE A 313 29.64 43.68 -20.36
N GLU A 314 29.76 44.80 -21.08
CA GLU A 314 30.79 44.96 -22.11
C GLU A 314 32.21 44.93 -21.53
N LYS A 315 32.42 45.45 -20.32
CA LYS A 315 33.71 45.38 -19.62
C LYS A 315 34.01 43.99 -19.07
N TYR A 316 33.01 43.21 -18.65
CA TYR A 316 33.20 41.78 -18.40
C TYR A 316 33.55 41.01 -19.68
N LYS A 317 32.91 41.28 -20.83
CA LYS A 317 33.28 40.68 -22.13
C LYS A 317 34.75 40.98 -22.50
N GLU A 318 35.18 42.24 -22.33
CA GLU A 318 36.56 42.68 -22.56
C GLU A 318 37.54 41.95 -21.62
N ALA A 319 37.23 41.86 -20.32
CA ALA A 319 38.06 41.17 -19.33
C ALA A 319 38.20 39.65 -19.60
N ILE A 320 37.08 38.97 -19.86
CA ILE A 320 37.04 37.53 -20.16
C ILE A 320 37.81 37.23 -21.45
N SER A 321 37.66 38.06 -22.49
CA SER A 321 38.45 37.94 -23.73
C SER A 321 39.96 38.09 -23.50
N TYR A 322 40.38 38.91 -22.53
CA TYR A 322 41.79 39.01 -22.15
C TYR A 322 42.27 37.82 -21.32
N TYR A 323 41.45 37.26 -20.43
CA TYR A 323 41.79 36.05 -19.67
C TYR A 323 41.96 34.82 -20.58
N GLY A 324 41.06 34.63 -21.55
CA GLY A 324 41.13 33.52 -22.52
C GLY A 324 42.37 33.50 -23.42
N LYS A 325 43.20 34.57 -23.42
CA LYS A 325 44.53 34.58 -24.07
C LYS A 325 45.57 33.75 -23.32
N TYR A 326 45.34 33.40 -22.05
CA TYR A 326 46.33 32.77 -21.18
C TYR A 326 45.86 31.38 -20.72
N LYS A 327 46.53 30.33 -21.19
CA LYS A 327 46.21 28.92 -20.86
C LYS A 327 46.08 28.64 -19.35
N ASN A 328 46.84 29.33 -18.52
CA ASN A 328 46.87 29.14 -17.07
C ASN A 328 45.89 30.06 -16.30
N ALA A 329 45.03 30.81 -17.00
CA ALA A 329 44.06 31.73 -16.42
C ALA A 329 42.59 31.26 -16.57
N GLY A 330 42.33 30.07 -17.11
CA GLY A 330 40.96 29.56 -17.36
C GLY A 330 40.06 29.52 -16.13
N VAL A 331 40.62 29.34 -14.92
CA VAL A 331 39.86 29.45 -13.66
C VAL A 331 39.31 30.88 -13.47
N ILE A 332 40.16 31.90 -13.64
CA ILE A 332 39.78 33.31 -13.53
C ILE A 332 38.76 33.69 -14.63
N GLU A 333 38.98 33.19 -15.86
CA GLU A 333 38.06 33.37 -16.98
C GLU A 333 36.65 32.84 -16.66
N LEU A 334 36.58 31.64 -16.09
CA LEU A 334 35.32 31.01 -15.69
C LEU A 334 34.62 31.76 -14.55
N GLU A 335 35.36 32.17 -13.52
CA GLU A 335 34.80 32.93 -12.40
C GLU A 335 34.32 34.32 -12.84
N ALA A 336 35.01 34.98 -13.79
CA ALA A 336 34.54 36.22 -14.39
C ALA A 336 33.25 36.01 -15.21
N CYS A 337 33.15 34.90 -15.97
CA CYS A 337 31.89 34.49 -16.61
C CYS A 337 30.76 34.29 -15.59
N VAL A 338 31.02 33.61 -14.46
CA VAL A 338 30.01 33.40 -13.40
C VAL A 338 29.53 34.72 -12.79
N LYS A 339 30.45 35.67 -12.51
CA LYS A 339 30.08 37.01 -12.04
C LYS A 339 29.21 37.75 -13.06
N ALA A 340 29.61 37.77 -14.34
CA ALA A 340 28.84 38.41 -15.40
C ALA A 340 27.42 37.83 -15.54
N VAL A 341 27.28 36.50 -15.45
CA VAL A 341 25.98 35.81 -15.47
C VAL A 341 25.08 36.22 -14.29
N ARG A 342 25.64 36.38 -13.08
CA ARG A 342 24.86 36.82 -11.90
C ARG A 342 24.39 38.27 -12.04
N VAL A 343 25.21 39.16 -12.59
CA VAL A 343 24.81 40.53 -12.92
C VAL A 343 23.68 40.54 -13.96
N LEU A 344 23.82 39.76 -15.05
CA LEU A 344 22.79 39.63 -16.09
C LEU A 344 21.47 39.05 -15.56
N ALA A 345 21.52 38.15 -14.58
CA ALA A 345 20.33 37.61 -13.93
C ALA A 345 19.52 38.72 -13.22
N ILE A 346 20.18 39.60 -12.47
CA ILE A 346 19.53 40.74 -11.80
C ILE A 346 19.04 41.77 -12.81
N GLN A 347 19.79 42.01 -13.89
CA GLN A 347 19.34 42.82 -15.03
C GLN A 347 18.21 42.16 -15.85
N LYS A 348 17.79 40.93 -15.51
CA LYS A 348 16.78 40.12 -16.21
C LYS A 348 17.11 39.83 -17.69
N ARG A 349 18.40 39.87 -18.06
CA ARG A 349 18.94 39.64 -19.42
C ARG A 349 19.31 38.16 -19.64
N ALA A 350 18.33 37.27 -19.45
CA ALA A 350 18.54 35.82 -19.46
C ALA A 350 19.13 35.26 -20.77
N ARG A 351 18.84 35.87 -21.93
CA ARG A 351 19.40 35.46 -23.23
C ARG A 351 20.92 35.60 -23.25
N GLU A 352 21.44 36.79 -22.96
CA GLU A 352 22.88 37.06 -22.95
C GLU A 352 23.58 36.27 -21.84
N ALA A 353 22.94 36.10 -20.67
CA ALA A 353 23.46 35.24 -19.61
C ALA A 353 23.67 33.79 -20.10
N SER A 354 22.74 33.28 -20.93
CA SER A 354 22.89 31.97 -21.55
C SER A 354 24.02 31.89 -22.58
N GLU A 355 24.42 33.00 -23.22
CA GLU A 355 25.54 33.03 -24.17
C GLU A 355 26.88 32.92 -23.40
N PHE A 356 27.03 33.65 -22.29
CA PHE A 356 28.14 33.46 -21.35
C PHE A 356 28.22 32.01 -20.82
N LEU A 357 27.09 31.43 -20.40
CA LEU A 357 27.06 30.05 -19.90
C LEU A 357 27.38 29.00 -20.99
N GLN A 358 27.09 29.27 -22.26
CA GLN A 358 27.49 28.39 -23.36
C GLN A 358 29.01 28.43 -23.56
N ASN A 359 29.62 29.61 -23.58
CA ASN A 359 31.06 29.77 -23.69
C ASN A 359 31.80 29.18 -22.48
N ALA A 360 31.24 29.34 -21.27
CA ALA A 360 31.80 28.83 -20.02
C ALA A 360 31.99 27.29 -19.97
N VAL A 361 31.27 26.52 -20.79
CA VAL A 361 31.47 25.06 -20.92
C VAL A 361 32.79 24.74 -21.63
N TYR A 362 33.22 25.57 -22.57
CA TYR A 362 34.42 25.34 -23.39
C TYR A 362 35.71 25.88 -22.75
N ILE A 363 35.61 26.65 -21.66
CA ILE A 363 36.79 27.14 -20.93
C ILE A 363 37.61 25.95 -20.42
N ASN A 364 38.91 25.96 -20.76
CA ASN A 364 39.84 24.90 -20.42
C ASN A 364 40.39 25.13 -19.00
N LEU A 365 40.04 24.22 -18.09
CA LEU A 365 40.51 24.22 -16.69
C LEU A 365 41.64 23.22 -16.45
N GLY A 366 42.22 22.65 -17.52
CA GLY A 366 43.12 21.51 -17.41
C GLY A 366 42.37 20.20 -17.18
N GLN A 367 43.04 19.24 -16.53
CA GLN A 367 42.50 17.92 -16.25
C GLN A 367 41.75 17.93 -14.92
N LEU A 368 40.42 18.04 -15.00
CA LEU A 368 39.53 17.99 -13.84
C LEU A 368 39.32 16.56 -13.32
N SER A 369 39.17 16.44 -12.00
CA SER A 369 38.68 15.22 -11.33
C SER A 369 37.21 14.95 -11.68
N GLU A 370 36.69 13.77 -11.31
CA GLU A 370 35.27 13.44 -11.53
C GLU A 370 34.36 14.29 -10.64
N GLU A 371 34.78 14.55 -9.40
CA GLU A 371 34.12 15.42 -8.42
C GLU A 371 34.04 16.86 -8.92
N GLU A 372 35.14 17.38 -9.47
CA GLU A 372 35.20 18.73 -10.05
C GLU A 372 34.30 18.87 -11.28
N LYS A 373 34.16 17.81 -12.10
CA LYS A 373 33.18 17.77 -13.21
C LYS A 373 31.74 17.79 -12.69
N ILE A 374 31.43 16.97 -11.68
CA ILE A 374 30.10 16.96 -11.02
C ILE A 374 29.77 18.35 -10.48
N GLN A 375 30.71 19.00 -9.80
CA GLN A 375 30.55 20.35 -9.27
C GLN A 375 30.33 21.38 -10.39
N ARG A 376 31.16 21.36 -11.46
CA ARG A 376 31.03 22.25 -12.62
C ARG A 376 29.64 22.18 -13.26
N TYR A 377 29.14 20.96 -13.49
CA TYR A 377 27.82 20.77 -14.09
C TYR A 377 26.67 21.13 -13.13
N SER A 378 26.83 20.88 -11.83
CA SER A 378 25.84 21.29 -10.81
C SER A 378 25.70 22.81 -10.75
N ILE A 379 26.81 23.54 -10.77
CA ILE A 379 26.81 25.01 -10.78
C ILE A 379 26.26 25.57 -12.09
N LEU A 380 26.59 24.97 -13.24
CA LEU A 380 25.98 25.36 -14.51
C LEU A 380 24.45 25.19 -14.46
N SER A 381 23.95 24.11 -13.85
CA SER A 381 22.51 23.94 -13.58
C SER A 381 21.95 25.08 -12.72
N GLU A 382 22.58 25.39 -11.59
CA GLU A 382 22.12 26.46 -10.69
C GLU A 382 22.11 27.85 -11.34
N LEU A 383 23.06 28.14 -12.24
CA LEU A 383 23.13 29.38 -13.00
C LEU A 383 22.06 29.43 -14.10
N TYR A 384 21.78 28.33 -14.78
CA TYR A 384 20.64 28.24 -15.70
C TYR A 384 19.29 28.36 -14.96
N GLU A 385 19.20 27.84 -13.73
CA GLU A 385 18.03 27.99 -12.86
C GLU A 385 17.84 29.44 -12.42
N LEU A 386 18.91 30.12 -12.03
CA LEU A 386 18.92 31.54 -11.64
C LEU A 386 18.38 32.46 -12.75
N ILE A 387 18.59 32.13 -14.02
CA ILE A 387 18.08 32.90 -15.17
C ILE A 387 16.74 32.38 -15.73
N GLY A 388 16.08 31.43 -15.04
CA GLY A 388 14.77 30.88 -15.42
C GLY A 388 14.79 29.88 -16.58
N PHE A 389 15.96 29.37 -16.97
CA PHE A 389 16.12 28.42 -18.08
C PHE A 389 16.06 26.96 -17.58
N HIS A 390 14.94 26.61 -16.93
CA HIS A 390 14.73 25.35 -16.20
C HIS A 390 15.07 24.07 -17.00
N ARG A 391 14.80 24.03 -18.32
CA ARG A 391 15.17 22.87 -19.16
C ARG A 391 16.68 22.71 -19.35
N LYS A 392 17.43 23.82 -19.47
CA LYS A 392 18.89 23.79 -19.52
C LYS A 392 19.48 23.47 -18.14
N SER A 393 18.86 24.00 -17.07
CA SER A 393 19.19 23.63 -15.68
C SER A 393 19.08 22.12 -15.47
N ALA A 394 17.91 21.52 -15.77
CA ALA A 394 17.68 20.09 -15.69
C ALA A 394 18.65 19.27 -16.56
N PHE A 395 19.00 19.75 -17.76
CA PHE A 395 20.02 19.11 -18.59
C PHE A 395 21.39 19.03 -17.90
N PHE A 396 21.91 20.15 -17.39
CA PHE A 396 23.22 20.14 -16.72
C PHE A 396 23.20 19.35 -15.40
N LYS A 397 22.09 19.38 -14.65
CA LYS A 397 21.95 18.56 -13.44
C LYS A 397 21.88 17.06 -13.75
N ARG A 398 21.23 16.68 -14.86
CA ARG A 398 21.23 15.30 -15.36
C ARG A 398 22.62 14.87 -15.83
N VAL A 399 23.40 15.74 -16.46
CA VAL A 399 24.81 15.45 -16.79
C VAL A 399 25.63 15.25 -15.51
N ALA A 400 25.47 16.09 -14.48
CA ALA A 400 26.09 15.89 -13.17
C ALA A 400 25.71 14.53 -12.54
N ALA A 401 24.42 14.16 -12.59
CA ALA A 401 23.93 12.88 -12.10
C ALA A 401 24.58 11.67 -12.78
N MET A 402 24.72 11.72 -14.11
CA MET A 402 25.40 10.67 -14.88
C MET A 402 26.91 10.64 -14.59
N GLN A 403 27.53 11.78 -14.28
CA GLN A 403 28.94 11.85 -13.92
C GLN A 403 29.22 11.17 -12.56
N CYS A 404 28.28 11.19 -11.60
CA CYS A 404 28.38 10.42 -10.35
C CYS A 404 28.50 8.90 -10.55
N VAL A 405 28.23 8.40 -11.75
CA VAL A 405 28.28 6.96 -12.10
C VAL A 405 29.11 6.72 -13.36
N ALA A 406 30.07 7.60 -13.64
CA ALA A 406 31.00 7.45 -14.75
C ALA A 406 31.82 6.14 -14.62
N PRO A 407 32.14 5.44 -15.73
CA PRO A 407 32.88 4.17 -15.70
C PRO A 407 34.30 4.26 -15.12
N THR A 408 34.83 5.48 -14.97
CA THR A 408 36.13 5.79 -14.36
C THR A 408 36.11 5.79 -12.83
N ILE A 409 34.94 5.82 -12.20
CA ILE A 409 34.79 5.85 -10.73
C ILE A 409 34.71 4.40 -10.21
N PRO A 410 35.64 3.96 -9.31
CA PRO A 410 35.63 2.60 -8.77
C PRO A 410 34.36 2.24 -7.99
N GLU A 411 33.81 3.21 -7.25
CA GLU A 411 32.57 3.07 -6.48
C GLU A 411 31.50 4.07 -6.95
N PRO A 412 30.67 3.71 -7.95
CA PRO A 412 29.67 4.62 -8.52
C PRO A 412 28.61 5.10 -7.50
N GLY A 413 28.45 6.41 -7.40
CA GLY A 413 27.56 7.09 -6.45
C GLY A 413 26.07 7.03 -6.83
N TRP A 414 25.49 5.83 -6.98
CA TRP A 414 24.11 5.63 -7.44
C TRP A 414 23.04 6.39 -6.63
N ARG A 415 23.24 6.55 -5.31
CA ARG A 415 22.34 7.35 -4.46
C ARG A 415 22.35 8.85 -4.83
N ALA A 416 23.52 9.40 -5.12
CA ALA A 416 23.67 10.80 -5.55
C ALA A 416 23.11 10.99 -6.97
N CYS A 417 23.40 10.06 -7.89
CA CYS A 417 22.81 10.04 -9.23
C CYS A 417 21.28 10.05 -9.17
N TYR A 418 20.65 9.14 -8.42
CA TYR A 418 19.20 9.08 -8.27
C TYR A 418 18.60 10.38 -7.71
N LYS A 419 19.21 10.95 -6.65
CA LYS A 419 18.77 12.23 -6.09
C LYS A 419 18.83 13.37 -7.12
N LEU A 420 19.97 13.51 -7.82
CA LEU A 420 20.13 14.55 -8.83
C LEU A 420 19.17 14.37 -10.02
N LEU A 421 18.85 13.13 -10.42
CA LEU A 421 17.83 12.84 -11.43
C LEU A 421 16.43 13.30 -10.98
N LEU A 422 16.03 13.05 -9.72
CA LEU A 422 14.75 13.55 -9.18
C LEU A 422 14.66 15.09 -9.21
N GLU A 423 15.75 15.78 -8.88
CA GLU A 423 15.82 17.25 -8.97
C GLU A 423 15.68 17.79 -10.41
N THR A 424 15.79 16.95 -11.45
CA THR A 424 15.59 17.36 -12.85
C THR A 424 14.14 17.31 -13.33
N LEU A 425 13.25 16.60 -12.60
CA LEU A 425 11.86 16.36 -12.99
C LEU A 425 11.09 17.65 -13.34
N PRO A 426 11.12 18.74 -12.53
CA PRO A 426 10.34 19.94 -12.82
C PRO A 426 10.79 20.66 -14.09
N GLY A 427 12.10 20.66 -14.38
CA GLY A 427 12.66 21.31 -15.59
C GLY A 427 12.35 20.57 -16.89
N TYR A 428 11.85 19.33 -16.81
CA TYR A 428 11.27 18.60 -17.94
C TYR A 428 9.74 18.53 -17.88
N SER A 429 9.09 19.29 -16.98
CA SER A 429 7.64 19.27 -16.75
C SER A 429 7.10 17.88 -16.41
N LEU A 430 7.90 17.09 -15.68
CA LEU A 430 7.52 15.77 -15.17
C LEU A 430 7.22 15.88 -13.67
N SER A 431 6.09 15.33 -13.25
CA SER A 431 5.75 15.04 -11.85
C SER A 431 5.75 13.54 -11.64
N LEU A 432 5.88 13.07 -10.40
CA LEU A 432 5.71 11.66 -10.04
C LEU A 432 4.36 11.38 -9.36
N ASP A 433 3.40 12.32 -9.41
CA ASP A 433 1.99 12.04 -9.09
C ASP A 433 1.20 11.62 -10.35
N PRO A 434 0.64 10.40 -10.40
CA PRO A 434 -0.21 9.95 -11.51
C PRO A 434 -1.43 10.85 -11.77
N LYS A 435 -1.90 11.62 -10.77
CA LYS A 435 -3.04 12.53 -10.90
C LYS A 435 -2.75 13.68 -11.86
N ASP A 436 -1.51 14.16 -11.92
CA ASP A 436 -1.11 15.28 -12.79
C ASP A 436 -1.22 14.92 -14.29
N PHE A 437 -1.21 13.63 -14.60
CA PHE A 437 -1.35 13.08 -15.96
C PHE A 437 -2.79 12.68 -16.31
N SER A 438 -3.75 12.86 -15.39
CA SER A 438 -5.13 12.35 -15.56
C SER A 438 -6.09 13.31 -16.29
N LYS A 439 -5.69 14.56 -16.55
CA LYS A 439 -6.57 15.62 -17.08
C LYS A 439 -5.87 16.55 -18.09
N GLY A 440 -6.17 16.37 -19.38
CA GLY A 440 -5.77 17.31 -20.45
C GLY A 440 -4.64 16.80 -21.36
N PRO A 441 -4.16 17.63 -22.29
CA PRO A 441 -3.07 17.28 -23.20
C PRO A 441 -1.74 17.12 -22.45
N HIS A 442 -0.91 16.18 -22.91
CA HIS A 442 0.42 15.89 -22.36
C HIS A 442 1.31 17.14 -22.30
N ARG A 443 2.02 17.33 -21.19
CA ARG A 443 2.91 18.48 -20.97
C ARG A 443 4.38 18.05 -20.96
N GLY A 444 5.23 18.84 -21.62
CA GLY A 444 6.67 18.60 -21.72
C GLY A 444 7.05 17.76 -22.94
N TRP A 445 8.15 17.01 -22.85
CA TRP A 445 8.73 16.27 -23.97
C TRP A 445 8.78 14.78 -23.65
N ALA A 446 7.78 14.03 -24.12
CA ALA A 446 7.59 12.60 -23.80
C ALA A 446 8.87 11.77 -23.94
N ALA A 447 9.59 11.86 -25.06
CA ALA A 447 10.84 11.11 -25.27
C ALA A 447 11.95 11.41 -24.22
N VAL A 448 12.02 12.64 -23.70
CA VAL A 448 12.97 13.01 -22.64
C VAL A 448 12.49 12.50 -21.27
N GLN A 449 11.18 12.60 -21.01
CA GLN A 449 10.56 12.17 -19.76
C GLN A 449 10.59 10.63 -19.62
N VAL A 450 10.26 9.89 -20.68
CA VAL A 450 10.41 8.43 -20.78
C VAL A 450 11.85 8.03 -20.50
N ARG A 451 12.83 8.66 -21.17
CA ARG A 451 14.25 8.37 -20.94
C ARG A 451 14.70 8.65 -19.49
N LEU A 452 14.22 9.73 -18.88
CA LEU A 452 14.50 10.06 -17.47
C LEU A 452 13.86 9.05 -16.51
N LEU A 453 12.64 8.57 -16.79
CA LEU A 453 12.00 7.50 -16.02
C LEU A 453 12.79 6.18 -16.13
N HIS A 454 13.28 5.82 -17.32
CA HIS A 454 14.18 4.67 -17.49
C HIS A 454 15.49 4.84 -16.71
N GLU A 455 16.07 6.04 -16.67
CA GLU A 455 17.29 6.33 -15.90
C GLU A 455 17.03 6.26 -14.38
N LEU A 456 15.87 6.72 -13.91
CA LEU A 456 15.42 6.57 -12.52
C LEU A 456 15.20 5.11 -12.13
N VAL A 457 14.57 4.31 -13.00
CA VAL A 457 14.43 2.84 -12.85
C VAL A 457 15.81 2.18 -12.79
N TYR A 458 16.74 2.57 -13.67
CA TYR A 458 18.08 1.99 -13.71
C TYR A 458 18.87 2.33 -12.44
N ALA A 459 18.84 3.59 -12.01
CA ALA A 459 19.51 4.02 -10.79
C ALA A 459 18.92 3.33 -9.54
N SER A 460 17.59 3.19 -9.42
CA SER A 460 16.98 2.47 -8.29
C SER A 460 17.33 0.99 -8.24
N ARG A 461 17.46 0.33 -9.41
CA ARG A 461 17.97 -1.06 -9.51
C ARG A 461 19.40 -1.16 -8.99
N ARG A 462 20.28 -0.24 -9.40
CA ARG A 462 21.70 -0.20 -8.98
C ARG A 462 21.89 0.18 -7.52
N MET A 463 20.96 0.92 -6.93
CA MET A 463 20.87 1.16 -5.47
C MET A 463 20.40 -0.06 -4.66
N GLY A 464 19.99 -1.16 -5.30
CA GLY A 464 19.43 -2.33 -4.63
C GLY A 464 18.02 -2.12 -4.07
N ASN A 465 17.26 -1.13 -4.56
CA ASN A 465 15.90 -0.85 -4.10
C ASN A 465 14.84 -1.30 -5.14
N PRO A 466 14.30 -2.53 -5.03
CA PRO A 466 13.32 -3.03 -5.99
C PRO A 466 11.98 -2.29 -5.89
N ALA A 467 11.56 -1.84 -4.70
CA ALA A 467 10.29 -1.13 -4.51
C ALA A 467 10.24 0.19 -5.30
N LEU A 468 11.34 0.95 -5.32
CA LEU A 468 11.47 2.15 -6.17
C LEU A 468 11.47 1.80 -7.67
N SER A 469 12.06 0.66 -8.05
CA SER A 469 12.08 0.20 -9.43
C SER A 469 10.68 -0.19 -9.91
N VAL A 470 9.91 -0.92 -9.09
CA VAL A 470 8.49 -1.21 -9.31
C VAL A 470 7.69 0.09 -9.42
N ARG A 471 7.83 1.01 -8.46
CA ARG A 471 7.10 2.28 -8.44
C ARG A 471 7.31 3.10 -9.72
N HIS A 472 8.55 3.23 -10.18
CA HIS A 472 8.88 3.98 -11.40
C HIS A 472 8.45 3.26 -12.69
N LEU A 473 8.55 1.93 -12.76
CA LEU A 473 8.04 1.14 -13.89
C LEU A 473 6.51 1.23 -13.99
N SER A 474 5.80 1.10 -12.86
CA SER A 474 4.35 1.30 -12.79
C SER A 474 3.97 2.71 -13.22
N PHE A 475 4.70 3.74 -12.75
CA PHE A 475 4.46 5.12 -13.14
C PHE A 475 4.62 5.33 -14.64
N LEU A 476 5.69 4.80 -15.23
CA LEU A 476 5.96 4.86 -16.67
C LEU A 476 4.81 4.24 -17.49
N LEU A 477 4.37 3.03 -17.15
CA LEU A 477 3.24 2.36 -17.82
C LEU A 477 1.91 3.08 -17.60
N GLN A 478 1.66 3.67 -16.44
CA GLN A 478 0.41 4.40 -16.17
C GLN A 478 0.33 5.76 -16.88
N THR A 479 1.45 6.46 -17.04
CA THR A 479 1.45 7.85 -17.53
C THR A 479 1.90 7.98 -18.99
N MET A 480 2.88 7.19 -19.42
CA MET A 480 3.57 7.34 -20.71
C MET A 480 3.28 6.23 -21.73
N LEU A 481 2.34 5.30 -21.47
CA LEU A 481 2.03 4.16 -22.36
C LEU A 481 1.90 4.55 -23.84
N ASP A 482 1.20 5.67 -24.07
CA ASP A 482 0.88 6.21 -25.40
C ASP A 482 2.13 6.70 -26.18
N PHE A 483 3.27 6.80 -25.50
CA PHE A 483 4.57 7.25 -26.04
C PHE A 483 5.64 6.15 -26.10
N LEU A 484 5.32 4.93 -25.67
CA LEU A 484 6.20 3.76 -25.77
C LEU A 484 5.94 3.01 -27.08
N SER A 485 6.99 2.55 -27.76
CA SER A 485 6.88 1.55 -28.82
C SER A 485 6.45 0.20 -28.26
N ASP A 486 5.91 -0.70 -29.09
CA ASP A 486 5.43 -2.01 -28.63
C ASP A 486 6.54 -2.89 -28.06
N GLN A 487 7.78 -2.73 -28.55
CA GLN A 487 8.97 -3.35 -27.98
C GLN A 487 9.28 -2.79 -26.58
N GLU A 488 9.26 -1.47 -26.38
CA GLU A 488 9.45 -0.85 -25.07
C GLU A 488 8.32 -1.24 -24.09
N LYS A 489 7.06 -1.28 -24.53
CA LYS A 489 5.92 -1.77 -23.71
C LYS A 489 6.21 -3.19 -23.21
N LYS A 490 6.69 -4.08 -24.08
CA LYS A 490 7.05 -5.47 -23.73
C LYS A 490 8.22 -5.51 -22.73
N GLU A 491 9.29 -4.77 -22.97
CA GLU A 491 10.48 -4.73 -22.09
C GLU A 491 10.19 -4.13 -20.71
N VAL A 492 9.36 -3.09 -20.65
CA VAL A 492 8.92 -2.44 -19.40
C VAL A 492 7.98 -3.35 -18.62
N THR A 493 7.07 -4.05 -19.29
CA THR A 493 6.14 -5.00 -18.65
C THR A 493 6.88 -6.24 -18.12
N GLN A 494 7.76 -6.84 -18.94
CA GLN A 494 8.60 -7.96 -18.51
C GLN A 494 9.55 -7.56 -17.38
N SER A 495 10.09 -6.34 -17.42
CA SER A 495 10.84 -5.77 -16.29
C SER A 495 9.99 -5.70 -15.04
N LEU A 496 8.78 -5.16 -15.12
CA LEU A 496 7.90 -5.00 -13.97
C LEU A 496 7.58 -6.35 -13.32
N GLU A 497 7.16 -7.34 -14.12
CA GLU A 497 6.90 -8.72 -13.70
C GLU A 497 8.09 -9.31 -12.91
N ASN A 498 9.30 -9.17 -13.45
CA ASN A 498 10.56 -9.65 -12.86
C ASN A 498 10.95 -8.96 -11.53
N TYR A 499 10.42 -7.76 -11.24
CA TYR A 499 10.60 -7.10 -9.95
C TYR A 499 9.43 -7.35 -8.99
N THR A 500 8.19 -7.44 -9.49
CA THR A 500 7.01 -7.73 -8.65
C THR A 500 7.04 -9.13 -8.06
N SER A 501 7.68 -10.11 -8.73
CA SER A 501 7.92 -11.44 -8.17
C SER A 501 8.90 -11.45 -6.98
N LYS A 502 9.69 -10.38 -6.78
CA LYS A 502 10.66 -10.23 -5.68
C LYS A 502 10.18 -9.25 -4.60
N CYS A 503 9.33 -8.30 -4.98
CA CYS A 503 8.82 -7.25 -4.12
C CYS A 503 7.42 -6.86 -4.64
N PRO A 504 6.32 -7.33 -4.03
CA PRO A 504 4.98 -7.06 -4.52
C PRO A 504 4.69 -5.56 -4.53
N GLY A 505 3.92 -5.11 -5.53
CA GLY A 505 3.59 -3.70 -5.72
C GLY A 505 2.66 -3.17 -4.64
N GLY A 506 3.23 -2.58 -3.57
CA GLY A 506 2.44 -1.96 -2.50
C GLY A 506 1.72 -0.68 -2.94
N MET A 507 0.50 -0.48 -2.43
CA MET A 507 -0.30 0.75 -2.60
C MET A 507 0.06 1.86 -1.58
N GLU A 508 1.14 1.67 -0.81
CA GLU A 508 1.63 2.64 0.16
C GLU A 508 2.39 3.80 -0.50
N VAL A 509 2.50 4.92 0.22
CA VAL A 509 3.31 6.07 -0.19
C VAL A 509 4.77 5.82 0.21
N ILE A 510 5.67 5.70 -0.78
CA ILE A 510 7.10 5.54 -0.49
C ILE A 510 7.66 6.92 -0.15
N THR A 511 8.18 7.09 1.07
CA THR A 511 8.85 8.32 1.51
C THR A 511 10.36 8.15 1.37
N LEU A 512 11.01 9.04 0.63
CA LEU A 512 12.45 9.08 0.44
C LEU A 512 13.14 9.80 1.62
N PRO A 513 14.46 9.59 1.85
CA PRO A 513 15.18 10.19 2.99
C PRO A 513 15.22 11.73 3.02
N ASP A 514 14.93 12.39 1.90
CA ASP A 514 14.82 13.84 1.76
C ASP A 514 13.38 14.36 2.02
N GLY A 515 12.45 13.47 2.37
CA GLY A 515 11.03 13.78 2.59
C GLY A 515 10.17 13.76 1.33
N MET A 516 10.74 13.52 0.14
CA MET A 516 9.93 13.38 -1.08
C MET A 516 9.04 12.14 -1.00
N LYS A 517 7.75 12.31 -1.31
CA LYS A 517 6.74 11.24 -1.28
C LYS A 517 6.38 10.80 -2.69
N LEU A 518 6.53 9.51 -2.97
CA LEU A 518 6.08 8.87 -4.20
C LEU A 518 4.69 8.25 -3.95
N PRO A 519 3.61 8.79 -4.52
CA PRO A 519 2.26 8.24 -4.35
C PRO A 519 2.11 6.87 -5.03
N PRO A 520 1.12 6.05 -4.65
CA PRO A 520 0.82 4.80 -5.33
C PRO A 520 0.33 5.02 -6.76
N VAL A 521 0.54 4.02 -7.61
CA VAL A 521 0.20 4.08 -9.04
C VAL A 521 -0.96 3.11 -9.33
N PRO A 522 -2.21 3.60 -9.47
CA PRO A 522 -3.40 2.74 -9.48
C PRO A 522 -3.69 2.05 -10.82
N PHE A 523 -2.82 2.15 -11.83
CA PHE A 523 -3.02 1.60 -13.18
C PHE A 523 -4.40 1.88 -13.83
N THR A 524 -4.96 3.09 -13.65
CA THR A 524 -6.29 3.43 -14.19
C THR A 524 -6.35 3.50 -15.73
N LYS A 525 -5.21 3.59 -16.44
CA LYS A 525 -5.17 3.49 -17.91
C LYS A 525 -5.14 2.03 -18.42
N LEU A 526 -4.91 1.04 -17.56
CA LEU A 526 -4.57 -0.33 -17.93
C LEU A 526 -5.21 -1.37 -16.99
N PRO A 527 -6.14 -2.24 -17.44
CA PRO A 527 -7.20 -2.02 -18.42
C PRO A 527 -8.56 -1.73 -17.73
N ILE A 528 -9.54 -1.26 -18.49
CA ILE A 528 -10.95 -1.16 -18.06
C ILE A 528 -11.60 -2.55 -18.17
N VAL A 529 -12.37 -3.00 -17.16
CA VAL A 529 -13.01 -4.33 -17.15
C VAL A 529 -14.08 -4.48 -18.25
N ARG A 530 -13.96 -5.50 -19.12
CA ARG A 530 -14.91 -5.90 -20.20
C ARG A 530 -15.01 -7.42 -20.46
N SER A 531 -14.48 -8.24 -19.58
CA SER A 531 -14.74 -9.69 -19.50
C SER A 531 -14.24 -10.21 -18.17
N LEU A 532 -14.86 -11.25 -17.66
CA LEU A 532 -14.39 -12.04 -16.53
C LEU A 532 -14.24 -13.48 -17.01
N LEU A 533 -13.12 -14.13 -16.69
CA LEU A 533 -12.91 -15.56 -16.90
C LEU A 533 -12.43 -16.16 -15.58
N LEU A 534 -13.12 -17.20 -15.12
CA LEU A 534 -12.72 -18.06 -14.01
C LEU A 534 -12.18 -19.40 -14.53
N SER A 535 -11.23 -19.98 -13.82
CA SER A 535 -10.69 -21.32 -14.10
C SER A 535 -10.37 -22.06 -12.81
N GLU A 536 -10.89 -23.27 -12.67
CA GLU A 536 -10.70 -24.12 -11.49
C GLU A 536 -9.42 -24.96 -11.52
N LYS A 537 -8.97 -25.36 -10.34
CA LYS A 537 -7.97 -26.42 -10.10
C LYS A 537 -8.26 -27.15 -8.77
N VAL A 538 -9.48 -27.67 -8.59
CA VAL A 538 -9.84 -28.46 -7.38
C VAL A 538 -10.73 -29.65 -7.77
N PHE A 539 -10.72 -30.70 -6.94
CA PHE A 539 -11.60 -31.87 -7.07
C PHE A 539 -13.00 -31.58 -6.50
N GLY A 540 -14.02 -31.44 -7.37
CA GLY A 540 -15.45 -31.55 -6.99
C GLY A 540 -16.30 -30.28 -7.16
N GLU A 541 -17.59 -30.48 -7.45
CA GLU A 541 -18.60 -29.44 -7.77
C GLU A 541 -19.15 -28.70 -6.53
N PHE A 542 -18.28 -28.09 -5.70
CA PHE A 542 -18.72 -27.39 -4.48
C PHE A 542 -18.81 -25.86 -4.61
N LEU A 543 -18.35 -25.29 -5.73
CA LEU A 543 -18.50 -23.87 -6.06
C LEU A 543 -19.36 -23.71 -7.31
N SER A 544 -20.12 -22.63 -7.35
CA SER A 544 -20.96 -22.24 -8.48
C SER A 544 -21.06 -20.73 -8.56
N TRP A 545 -21.18 -20.18 -9.76
CA TRP A 545 -21.36 -18.75 -9.99
C TRP A 545 -22.06 -18.54 -11.33
N ASP A 546 -22.82 -17.45 -11.44
CA ASP A 546 -23.34 -16.97 -12.71
C ASP A 546 -22.63 -15.67 -13.10
N LEU A 547 -22.24 -15.57 -14.37
CA LEU A 547 -21.58 -14.40 -14.94
C LEU A 547 -22.52 -13.56 -15.79
N GLU A 548 -23.73 -13.99 -16.14
CA GLU A 548 -24.59 -13.25 -17.07
C GLU A 548 -24.95 -11.85 -16.55
N ASP A 549 -25.42 -11.74 -15.30
CA ASP A 549 -25.69 -10.44 -14.68
C ASP A 549 -24.41 -9.59 -14.58
N ALA A 550 -23.33 -10.15 -14.02
CA ALA A 550 -22.05 -9.47 -13.86
C ALA A 550 -21.45 -8.95 -15.19
N LEU A 551 -21.65 -9.68 -16.30
CA LEU A 551 -21.25 -9.29 -17.65
C LEU A 551 -22.18 -8.24 -18.26
N SER A 552 -23.48 -8.26 -17.92
CA SER A 552 -24.48 -7.28 -18.41
C SER A 552 -24.16 -5.84 -17.99
N HIS A 553 -23.54 -5.67 -16.81
CA HIS A 553 -23.09 -4.38 -16.28
C HIS A 553 -21.78 -3.86 -16.89
N LEU A 554 -21.16 -4.59 -17.83
CA LEU A 554 -19.94 -4.17 -18.51
C LEU A 554 -20.25 -3.42 -19.83
N PRO A 555 -19.50 -2.35 -20.18
CA PRO A 555 -18.30 -1.84 -19.53
C PRO A 555 -18.59 -0.96 -18.30
N LEU A 556 -17.95 -1.30 -17.19
CA LEU A 556 -17.95 -0.51 -15.94
C LEU A 556 -17.47 0.94 -16.17
N LYS A 557 -18.27 1.92 -15.71
CA LYS A 557 -17.86 3.33 -15.68
C LYS A 557 -17.08 3.63 -14.38
N PRO A 558 -16.24 4.69 -14.35
CA PRO A 558 -15.52 5.08 -13.14
C PRO A 558 -16.46 5.29 -11.94
N GLY A 559 -16.16 4.64 -10.81
CA GLY A 559 -16.96 4.71 -9.58
C GLY A 559 -18.13 3.72 -9.50
N GLN A 560 -18.40 2.93 -10.54
CA GLN A 560 -19.34 1.81 -10.46
C GLN A 560 -18.64 0.53 -9.97
N ALA A 561 -19.41 -0.39 -9.39
CA ALA A 561 -18.98 -1.72 -8.98
C ALA A 561 -19.86 -2.78 -9.66
N VAL A 562 -19.33 -3.99 -9.81
CA VAL A 562 -20.08 -5.20 -10.20
C VAL A 562 -19.93 -6.20 -9.07
N THR A 563 -21.05 -6.80 -8.67
CA THR A 563 -21.09 -7.90 -7.71
C THR A 563 -21.08 -9.22 -8.47
N LEU A 564 -20.38 -10.22 -7.93
CA LEU A 564 -20.47 -11.61 -8.37
C LEU A 564 -20.91 -12.45 -7.18
N THR A 565 -22.04 -13.14 -7.31
CA THR A 565 -22.48 -14.11 -6.31
C THR A 565 -21.78 -15.44 -6.56
N VAL A 566 -21.08 -15.95 -5.54
CA VAL A 566 -20.47 -17.28 -5.55
C VAL A 566 -21.24 -18.15 -4.57
N GLY A 567 -22.00 -19.11 -5.11
CA GLY A 567 -22.73 -20.10 -4.34
C GLY A 567 -21.82 -21.27 -3.95
N ILE A 568 -21.81 -21.61 -2.66
CA ILE A 568 -21.04 -22.72 -2.09
C ILE A 568 -22.04 -23.84 -1.76
N LYS A 569 -21.82 -25.05 -2.30
CA LYS A 569 -22.70 -26.21 -2.09
C LYS A 569 -21.91 -27.37 -1.52
N VAL A 570 -22.35 -27.95 -0.41
CA VAL A 570 -21.64 -29.05 0.25
C VAL A 570 -22.63 -30.10 0.72
N LYS A 571 -22.33 -31.38 0.45
CA LYS A 571 -23.05 -32.53 1.01
C LYS A 571 -22.22 -33.09 2.17
N LEU A 572 -22.86 -33.25 3.33
CA LEU A 572 -22.33 -33.90 4.52
C LEU A 572 -23.23 -35.09 4.90
N ASP A 573 -22.74 -35.90 5.84
CA ASP A 573 -23.53 -36.95 6.49
C ASP A 573 -24.19 -36.37 7.76
N PHE A 574 -25.46 -36.69 7.96
CA PHE A 574 -26.30 -36.25 9.09
C PHE A 574 -26.59 -37.39 10.08
N SER A 575 -26.01 -38.58 9.87
CA SER A 575 -26.11 -39.69 10.82
C SER A 575 -25.36 -39.37 12.12
N GLY A 576 -26.06 -39.47 13.27
CA GLY A 576 -25.43 -39.31 14.57
C GLY A 576 -24.56 -40.52 14.90
N GLN A 577 -23.24 -40.32 15.04
CA GLN A 577 -22.36 -41.37 15.57
C GLN A 577 -22.60 -41.57 17.07
N GLU A 578 -22.52 -42.83 17.54
CA GLU A 578 -22.84 -43.24 18.91
C GLU A 578 -22.05 -42.49 20.01
N SER A 579 -20.93 -41.87 19.66
CA SER A 579 -20.06 -41.09 20.56
C SER A 579 -20.73 -39.81 21.09
N LEU A 580 -21.67 -39.20 20.38
CA LEU A 580 -22.41 -38.01 20.83
C LEU A 580 -23.46 -38.32 21.91
N LEU A 581 -23.79 -39.60 22.14
CA LEU A 581 -24.95 -40.03 22.94
C LEU A 581 -24.61 -40.49 24.37
N GLN A 582 -23.35 -40.36 24.82
CA GLN A 582 -23.00 -40.73 26.21
C GLN A 582 -23.64 -39.79 27.25
N ASP A 583 -23.85 -38.52 26.93
CA ASP A 583 -24.42 -37.52 27.84
C ASP A 583 -25.97 -37.45 27.82
N LEU A 584 -26.64 -38.18 26.91
CA LEU A 584 -28.11 -38.17 26.75
C LEU A 584 -28.81 -39.47 27.18
N ASN A 585 -28.06 -40.49 27.65
CA ASN A 585 -28.59 -41.82 27.96
C ASN A 585 -29.00 -42.04 29.44
N GLU A 586 -29.05 -40.99 30.27
CA GLU A 586 -29.61 -41.02 31.63
C GLU A 586 -31.15 -40.86 31.62
N ASP A 587 -31.87 -41.77 30.94
CA ASP A 587 -33.29 -42.07 31.24
C ASP A 587 -33.72 -43.36 30.51
N GLY A 588 -33.38 -44.51 31.08
CA GLY A 588 -33.69 -45.82 30.51
C GLY A 588 -35.11 -46.29 30.82
N ILE A 589 -35.95 -46.43 29.79
CA ILE A 589 -37.10 -47.36 29.82
C ILE A 589 -37.08 -48.21 28.55
N SER A 590 -37.16 -49.53 28.75
CA SER A 590 -37.13 -50.54 27.70
C SER A 590 -38.37 -51.43 27.72
N VAL A 591 -38.75 -51.90 26.52
CA VAL A 591 -39.60 -53.06 26.23
C VAL A 591 -41.12 -52.95 26.58
N THR A 592 -41.92 -53.49 25.65
CA THR A 592 -43.35 -53.91 25.72
C THR A 592 -44.23 -53.54 26.93
N GLY A 593 -45.40 -52.96 26.64
CA GLY A 593 -46.62 -53.20 27.43
C GLY A 593 -46.97 -52.20 28.54
N LEU A 594 -48.13 -51.56 28.34
CA LEU A 594 -49.00 -50.80 29.26
C LEU A 594 -49.09 -51.32 30.73
N PRO A 595 -49.65 -50.55 31.72
CA PRO A 595 -49.71 -49.07 31.90
C PRO A 595 -49.66 -48.57 33.40
N ILE A 596 -49.94 -47.26 33.62
CA ILE A 596 -50.50 -46.58 34.85
C ILE A 596 -49.55 -45.88 35.88
N SER A 597 -49.87 -44.59 36.15
CA SER A 597 -49.52 -43.69 37.31
C SER A 597 -48.06 -43.26 37.52
N SER A 598 -47.65 -41.97 37.56
CA SER A 598 -48.10 -40.74 38.30
C SER A 598 -47.51 -40.61 39.72
N PRO A 599 -47.17 -39.41 40.27
CA PRO A 599 -46.74 -38.13 39.69
C PRO A 599 -45.53 -37.46 40.43
N LEU A 600 -45.26 -36.18 40.10
CA LEU A 600 -44.52 -35.13 40.87
C LEU A 600 -42.98 -34.98 40.72
N ARG A 601 -42.61 -33.85 40.10
CA ARG A 601 -41.29 -33.19 40.14
C ARG A 601 -40.88 -32.77 41.55
N GLN A 602 -39.58 -32.80 41.84
CA GLN A 602 -38.84 -31.66 42.43
C GLN A 602 -37.34 -31.79 42.10
N VAL A 603 -36.83 -30.97 41.16
CA VAL A 603 -36.00 -29.79 41.44
C VAL A 603 -34.66 -30.12 42.12
N LEU A 604 -33.55 -29.91 41.40
CA LEU A 604 -32.39 -29.15 41.89
C LEU A 604 -31.52 -28.67 40.71
N LYS A 605 -30.83 -27.54 40.89
CA LYS A 605 -30.15 -26.77 39.83
C LYS A 605 -28.63 -27.01 39.88
N ALA A 606 -27.99 -27.02 38.71
CA ALA A 606 -26.54 -27.24 38.58
C ALA A 606 -25.66 -26.16 39.23
N ARG A 607 -24.41 -26.52 39.54
CA ARG A 607 -23.32 -25.54 39.71
C ARG A 607 -21.96 -26.11 39.28
N SER A 608 -21.16 -25.22 38.69
CA SER A 608 -19.88 -25.44 38.00
C SER A 608 -18.67 -25.59 38.92
N GLU A 609 -17.61 -26.26 38.46
CA GLU A 609 -16.21 -25.84 38.74
C GLU A 609 -15.21 -26.33 37.68
N SER A 610 -13.98 -25.79 37.71
CA SER A 610 -13.04 -25.70 36.57
C SER A 610 -11.61 -26.20 36.86
N LYS A 611 -10.92 -26.82 35.86
CA LYS A 611 -9.43 -26.98 35.66
C LYS A 611 -9.17 -28.18 34.72
N SER A 612 -8.00 -28.40 34.06
CA SER A 612 -6.92 -27.56 33.50
C SER A 612 -5.99 -28.48 32.65
N VAL A 613 -5.31 -27.92 31.63
CA VAL A 613 -4.57 -28.59 30.52
C VAL A 613 -3.39 -29.53 30.91
N SER A 614 -3.25 -30.69 30.22
CA SER A 614 -1.96 -31.18 29.63
C SER A 614 -2.07 -32.41 28.68
N SER A 615 -1.77 -32.18 27.41
CA SER A 615 -1.20 -33.05 26.34
C SER A 615 -1.18 -34.59 26.37
N GLU A 616 -1.65 -35.17 25.25
CA GLU A 616 -1.19 -36.38 24.53
C GLU A 616 -1.39 -37.79 25.14
N SER A 617 -2.43 -38.49 24.67
CA SER A 617 -2.25 -39.57 23.67
C SER A 617 -3.58 -40.22 23.25
N GLY A 618 -3.76 -40.49 21.95
CA GLY A 618 -4.65 -41.56 21.49
C GLY A 618 -6.16 -41.39 21.62
N LYS A 619 -6.73 -40.23 21.27
CA LYS A 619 -8.12 -40.15 20.81
C LYS A 619 -8.17 -39.60 19.38
N THR A 620 -8.70 -40.40 18.47
CA THR A 620 -9.17 -39.93 17.16
C THR A 620 -10.44 -39.10 17.37
N GLU A 621 -10.27 -37.83 17.73
CA GLU A 621 -11.31 -36.82 17.55
C GLU A 621 -11.48 -36.62 16.04
N TYR A 622 -12.42 -37.37 15.47
CA TYR A 622 -12.90 -37.12 14.12
C TYR A 622 -13.62 -35.78 14.12
N SER A 623 -12.87 -34.72 13.81
CA SER A 623 -13.43 -33.44 13.42
C SER A 623 -14.46 -33.65 12.31
N HIS A 624 -15.73 -33.43 12.60
CA HIS A 624 -16.79 -33.38 11.59
C HIS A 624 -16.66 -32.15 10.67
N VAL A 625 -15.76 -31.22 10.99
CA VAL A 625 -15.38 -30.09 10.14
C VAL A 625 -14.67 -30.61 8.91
N LYS A 626 -15.28 -30.38 7.73
CA LYS A 626 -14.65 -30.62 6.43
C LYS A 626 -14.15 -29.29 5.87
N THR A 627 -12.84 -29.07 5.92
CA THR A 627 -12.21 -27.90 5.29
C THR A 627 -12.17 -28.05 3.77
N LEU A 628 -12.61 -27.02 3.06
CA LEU A 628 -12.57 -26.89 1.60
C LEU A 628 -11.69 -25.70 1.22
N GLU A 629 -10.73 -25.93 0.34
CA GLU A 629 -9.83 -24.89 -0.18
C GLU A 629 -9.98 -24.73 -1.69
N ALA A 630 -10.05 -23.48 -2.15
CA ALA A 630 -10.06 -23.14 -3.58
C ALA A 630 -9.31 -21.84 -3.85
N VAL A 631 -8.91 -21.65 -5.11
CA VAL A 631 -8.35 -20.38 -5.60
C VAL A 631 -9.14 -19.91 -6.81
N LEU A 632 -9.95 -18.87 -6.62
CA LEU A 632 -10.70 -18.22 -7.69
C LEU A 632 -9.77 -17.27 -8.44
N ASN A 633 -9.52 -17.55 -9.72
CA ASN A 633 -8.69 -16.70 -10.59
C ASN A 633 -9.58 -15.86 -11.49
N PHE A 634 -9.53 -14.54 -11.34
CA PHE A 634 -10.31 -13.58 -12.10
C PHE A 634 -9.44 -12.93 -13.19
N LYS A 635 -9.68 -13.27 -14.46
CA LYS A 635 -9.03 -12.61 -15.59
C LYS A 635 -9.92 -11.53 -16.20
N TYR A 636 -9.41 -10.30 -16.31
CA TYR A 636 -10.15 -9.19 -16.90
C TYR A 636 -9.35 -8.31 -17.87
N SER A 637 -10.00 -7.92 -18.97
CA SER A 637 -9.43 -7.10 -20.05
C SER A 637 -10.45 -6.10 -20.58
N GLY A 638 -10.00 -5.07 -21.29
CA GLY A 638 -10.89 -4.17 -22.02
C GLY A 638 -10.21 -2.96 -22.64
N GLY A 639 -10.99 -2.12 -23.33
CA GLY A 639 -10.46 -1.12 -24.25
C GLY A 639 -9.63 -1.76 -25.37
N VAL A 640 -8.64 -1.02 -25.87
CA VAL A 640 -7.64 -1.52 -26.84
C VAL A 640 -6.90 -2.75 -26.34
N GLY A 641 -6.63 -2.85 -25.04
CA GLY A 641 -5.94 -4.01 -24.45
C GLY A 641 -6.64 -5.35 -24.71
N LYS A 642 -7.98 -5.40 -24.76
CA LYS A 642 -8.73 -6.62 -25.12
C LYS A 642 -8.60 -6.97 -26.61
N VAL A 643 -8.49 -5.97 -27.48
CA VAL A 643 -8.26 -6.16 -28.93
C VAL A 643 -6.86 -6.70 -29.20
N GLU A 644 -5.88 -6.28 -28.39
CA GLU A 644 -4.48 -6.73 -28.45
C GLU A 644 -4.18 -7.98 -27.60
N GLY A 645 -5.18 -8.55 -26.91
CA GLY A 645 -5.07 -9.81 -26.15
C GLY A 645 -4.54 -9.70 -24.71
N TYR A 646 -4.34 -8.50 -24.18
CA TYR A 646 -3.86 -8.26 -22.81
C TYR A 646 -4.98 -8.36 -21.76
N TYR A 647 -4.69 -8.97 -20.62
CA TYR A 647 -5.56 -9.07 -19.44
C TYR A 647 -4.78 -8.84 -18.13
N LYS A 648 -5.49 -8.48 -17.06
CA LYS A 648 -5.03 -8.60 -15.68
C LYS A 648 -5.59 -9.87 -15.06
N GLU A 649 -4.87 -10.41 -14.09
CA GLU A 649 -5.25 -11.59 -13.32
C GLU A 649 -5.22 -11.24 -11.83
N LEU A 650 -6.23 -11.69 -11.09
CA LEU A 650 -6.36 -11.57 -9.64
C LEU A 650 -6.72 -12.94 -9.08
N SER A 651 -5.99 -13.42 -8.08
CA SER A 651 -6.27 -14.69 -7.41
C SER A 651 -6.82 -14.43 -6.00
N LEU A 652 -7.94 -15.06 -5.67
CA LEU A 652 -8.57 -15.04 -4.35
C LEU A 652 -8.56 -16.45 -3.76
N GLY A 653 -7.88 -16.63 -2.63
CA GLY A 653 -8.01 -17.84 -1.83
C GLY A 653 -9.36 -17.88 -1.12
N VAL A 654 -10.03 -19.01 -1.18
CA VAL A 654 -11.28 -19.32 -0.50
C VAL A 654 -11.03 -20.52 0.40
N HIS A 655 -11.30 -20.38 1.68
CA HIS A 655 -11.13 -21.40 2.71
C HIS A 655 -12.46 -21.48 3.48
N VAL A 656 -13.07 -22.66 3.52
CA VAL A 656 -14.41 -22.87 4.06
C VAL A 656 -14.41 -24.11 4.92
N ASP A 657 -14.63 -23.92 6.22
CA ASP A 657 -14.91 -25.01 7.14
C ASP A 657 -16.42 -25.31 7.13
N VAL A 658 -16.77 -26.60 7.00
CA VAL A 658 -18.16 -27.05 6.82
C VAL A 658 -18.52 -28.05 7.91
N GLU A 659 -19.62 -27.78 8.62
CA GLU A 659 -20.13 -28.58 9.74
C GLU A 659 -21.59 -29.02 9.50
N PRO A 660 -22.02 -30.21 9.99
CA PRO A 660 -23.41 -30.63 9.91
C PRO A 660 -24.34 -29.69 10.70
N SER A 661 -25.39 -29.18 10.06
CA SER A 661 -26.34 -28.25 10.72
C SER A 661 -27.38 -28.96 11.61
N VAL A 662 -27.56 -30.27 11.44
CA VAL A 662 -28.46 -31.12 12.24
C VAL A 662 -27.85 -32.52 12.35
N PHE A 663 -28.21 -33.26 13.40
CA PHE A 663 -27.98 -34.71 13.47
C PHE A 663 -29.29 -35.44 13.74
N PHE A 664 -29.55 -36.51 12.99
CA PHE A 664 -30.60 -37.46 13.33
C PHE A 664 -30.03 -38.48 14.32
N THR A 665 -30.42 -38.36 15.59
CA THR A 665 -29.87 -39.20 16.68
C THR A 665 -30.62 -40.52 16.83
N ARG A 666 -31.90 -40.55 16.45
CA ARG A 666 -32.73 -41.76 16.47
C ARG A 666 -33.86 -41.67 15.46
N VAL A 667 -34.17 -42.80 14.83
CA VAL A 667 -35.31 -42.97 13.92
C VAL A 667 -36.16 -44.16 14.39
N SER A 668 -37.47 -43.98 14.43
CA SER A 668 -38.42 -45.04 14.81
C SER A 668 -39.80 -44.79 14.20
N THR A 669 -40.73 -45.74 14.32
CA THR A 669 -42.08 -45.65 13.76
C THR A 669 -43.15 -45.96 14.82
N LEU A 670 -44.31 -45.33 14.70
CA LEU A 670 -45.52 -45.70 15.44
C LEU A 670 -46.67 -45.99 14.46
N PRO A 671 -47.55 -46.96 14.74
CA PRO A 671 -48.76 -47.18 13.93
C PRO A 671 -49.66 -45.93 13.95
N ALA A 672 -50.35 -45.69 12.84
CA ALA A 672 -51.47 -44.76 12.77
C ALA A 672 -52.80 -45.53 12.91
N THR A 673 -53.93 -44.81 12.94
CA THR A 673 -55.28 -45.39 12.95
C THR A 673 -55.57 -46.20 11.68
N SER A 674 -55.14 -45.70 10.51
CA SER A 674 -55.19 -46.44 9.25
C SER A 674 -54.04 -47.44 9.14
N THR A 675 -54.34 -48.68 8.75
CA THR A 675 -53.34 -49.72 8.42
C THR A 675 -52.39 -49.31 7.28
N ARG A 676 -52.83 -48.35 6.44
CA ARG A 676 -52.09 -47.78 5.30
C ARG A 676 -51.14 -46.63 5.68
N GLN A 677 -51.13 -46.20 6.95
CA GLN A 677 -50.32 -45.07 7.43
C GLN A 677 -49.50 -45.43 8.68
N CYS A 678 -48.48 -44.63 8.96
CA CYS A 678 -47.74 -44.65 10.21
C CYS A 678 -47.12 -43.27 10.50
N HIS A 679 -46.64 -43.07 11.73
CA HIS A 679 -45.89 -41.88 12.12
C HIS A 679 -44.41 -42.21 12.13
N LEU A 680 -43.62 -41.56 11.29
CA LEU A 680 -42.16 -41.59 11.34
C LEU A 680 -41.68 -40.61 12.41
N LEU A 681 -40.96 -41.12 13.40
CA LEU A 681 -40.38 -40.35 14.51
C LEU A 681 -38.90 -40.12 14.24
N LEU A 682 -38.49 -38.86 14.18
CA LEU A 682 -37.11 -38.42 14.01
C LEU A 682 -36.70 -37.63 15.26
N ASP A 683 -35.69 -38.10 16.00
CA ASP A 683 -35.06 -37.32 17.06
C ASP A 683 -33.97 -36.46 16.42
N ILE A 684 -34.20 -35.14 16.36
CA ILE A 684 -33.37 -34.18 15.64
C ILE A 684 -32.62 -33.33 16.67
N PHE A 685 -31.29 -33.43 16.63
CA PHE A 685 -30.38 -32.63 17.45
C PHE A 685 -29.80 -31.47 16.64
N ASN A 686 -29.80 -30.27 17.24
CA ASN A 686 -29.16 -29.08 16.70
C ASN A 686 -27.76 -28.90 17.33
N PRO A 687 -26.67 -29.27 16.65
CA PRO A 687 -25.30 -29.09 17.16
C PRO A 687 -24.83 -27.63 17.10
N THR A 688 -25.57 -26.73 16.45
CA THR A 688 -25.11 -25.36 16.19
C THR A 688 -25.38 -24.41 17.37
N GLU A 689 -24.68 -23.28 17.42
CA GLU A 689 -24.96 -22.19 18.37
C GLU A 689 -26.18 -21.33 17.98
N HIS A 690 -26.98 -21.74 16.98
CA HIS A 690 -28.03 -20.93 16.39
C HIS A 690 -29.40 -21.60 16.48
N GLU A 691 -30.46 -20.79 16.46
CA GLU A 691 -31.83 -21.29 16.36
C GLU A 691 -32.11 -21.76 14.93
N LEU A 692 -32.57 -23.00 14.80
CA LEU A 692 -32.78 -23.68 13.53
C LEU A 692 -34.22 -24.18 13.44
N THR A 693 -34.89 -23.87 12.32
CA THR A 693 -36.25 -24.31 12.02
C THR A 693 -36.19 -25.49 11.06
N VAL A 694 -36.68 -26.65 11.49
CA VAL A 694 -36.87 -27.83 10.65
C VAL A 694 -38.32 -27.87 10.18
N SER A 695 -38.51 -28.04 8.88
CA SER A 695 -39.82 -28.24 8.26
C SER A 695 -39.83 -29.57 7.51
N ALA A 696 -41.00 -30.20 7.47
CA ALA A 696 -41.24 -31.40 6.68
C ALA A 696 -42.59 -31.25 5.97
N LYS A 697 -42.74 -31.88 4.81
CA LYS A 697 -43.92 -31.74 3.96
C LYS A 697 -45.19 -32.15 4.71
N ASN A 698 -46.18 -31.26 4.73
CA ASN A 698 -47.46 -31.41 5.42
C ASN A 698 -47.38 -31.53 6.96
N ASN A 699 -46.29 -31.12 7.61
CA ASN A 699 -46.16 -31.10 9.07
C ASN A 699 -46.01 -29.67 9.63
N GLN A 700 -46.12 -29.51 10.95
CA GLN A 700 -45.78 -28.26 11.64
C GLN A 700 -44.26 -28.05 11.66
N GLU A 701 -43.84 -26.77 11.67
CA GLU A 701 -42.44 -26.38 11.81
C GLU A 701 -41.94 -26.66 13.23
N LEU A 702 -40.74 -27.24 13.33
CA LEU A 702 -40.05 -27.54 14.57
C LEU A 702 -38.92 -26.54 14.78
N VAL A 703 -39.01 -25.70 15.79
CA VAL A 703 -37.93 -24.76 16.17
C VAL A 703 -37.04 -25.44 17.21
N LEU A 704 -35.75 -25.54 16.90
CA LEU A 704 -34.70 -26.10 17.76
C LEU A 704 -33.75 -24.99 18.20
N HIS A 705 -33.59 -24.79 19.50
CA HIS A 705 -32.54 -23.94 20.05
C HIS A 705 -31.17 -24.65 20.00
N ALA A 706 -30.11 -23.90 20.29
CA ALA A 706 -28.74 -24.42 20.29
C ALA A 706 -28.57 -25.60 21.26
N SER A 707 -27.92 -26.67 20.81
CA SER A 707 -27.74 -27.93 21.57
C SER A 707 -29.05 -28.61 22.03
N GLU A 708 -30.18 -28.30 21.39
CA GLU A 708 -31.47 -28.93 21.70
C GLU A 708 -31.71 -30.18 20.84
N CYS A 709 -32.33 -31.20 21.44
CA CYS A 709 -32.82 -32.39 20.74
C CYS A 709 -34.33 -32.50 20.95
N GLN A 710 -35.12 -32.49 19.87
CA GLN A 710 -36.57 -32.71 19.93
C GLN A 710 -37.03 -33.78 18.92
N ARG A 711 -38.14 -34.44 19.23
CA ARG A 711 -38.76 -35.47 18.40
C ARG A 711 -39.77 -34.85 17.42
N MET A 712 -39.48 -34.93 16.13
CA MET A 712 -40.45 -34.66 15.07
C MET A 712 -41.25 -35.93 14.76
N ALA A 713 -42.58 -35.84 14.77
CA ALA A 713 -43.47 -36.93 14.33
C ALA A 713 -44.10 -36.54 12.98
N ILE A 714 -43.80 -37.30 11.92
CA ILE A 714 -44.30 -37.05 10.56
C ILE A 714 -45.27 -38.17 10.18
N GLN A 715 -46.54 -37.86 9.96
CA GLN A 715 -47.51 -38.84 9.45
C GLN A 715 -47.22 -39.11 7.96
N VAL A 716 -47.04 -40.39 7.61
CA VAL A 716 -46.71 -40.83 6.25
C VAL A 716 -47.61 -41.99 5.80
N ASP A 717 -47.95 -41.99 4.51
CA ASP A 717 -48.50 -43.17 3.85
C ASP A 717 -47.41 -44.24 3.72
N LYS A 718 -47.76 -45.50 4.02
CA LYS A 718 -46.87 -46.63 3.81
C LYS A 718 -46.56 -46.82 2.33
N PHE A 719 -45.32 -47.21 2.04
CA PHE A 719 -44.73 -47.21 0.72
C PHE A 719 -44.86 -48.58 0.03
N ASP A 720 -45.26 -48.56 -1.22
CA ASP A 720 -45.33 -49.75 -2.08
C ASP A 720 -43.96 -50.01 -2.72
N PHE A 721 -43.05 -50.66 -1.97
CA PHE A 721 -41.72 -51.01 -2.47
C PHE A 721 -41.69 -52.18 -3.46
N GLU A 722 -42.80 -52.92 -3.65
CA GLU A 722 -42.90 -53.97 -4.68
C GLU A 722 -43.01 -53.34 -6.09
N SER A 723 -43.64 -52.16 -6.18
CA SER A 723 -43.83 -51.41 -7.43
C SER A 723 -42.58 -50.71 -7.98
N LEU A 724 -41.48 -50.65 -7.23
CA LEU A 724 -40.23 -50.05 -7.68
C LEU A 724 -39.60 -50.85 -8.85
N PRO A 725 -38.98 -50.17 -9.84
CA PRO A 725 -38.12 -50.83 -10.82
C PRO A 725 -37.03 -51.64 -10.09
N GLN A 726 -36.86 -52.90 -10.46
CA GLN A 726 -35.64 -53.62 -10.06
C GLN A 726 -34.49 -53.08 -10.91
N PRO A 727 -33.28 -52.91 -10.34
CA PRO A 727 -32.12 -52.59 -11.14
C PRO A 727 -31.92 -53.69 -12.20
N ASP A 728 -31.76 -53.28 -13.46
CA ASP A 728 -31.70 -54.21 -14.60
C ASP A 728 -30.56 -55.21 -14.42
N HIS A 729 -30.90 -56.50 -14.39
CA HIS A 729 -29.94 -57.60 -14.19
C HIS A 729 -28.86 -57.72 -15.29
N GLU A 730 -28.92 -56.92 -16.36
CA GLU A 730 -28.05 -57.03 -17.54
C GLU A 730 -26.91 -56.00 -17.62
N THR A 731 -26.72 -55.07 -16.67
CA THR A 731 -25.62 -54.06 -16.76
C THR A 731 -24.63 -53.96 -15.59
N VAL A 732 -24.80 -54.68 -14.48
CA VAL A 732 -23.77 -54.73 -13.41
C VAL A 732 -23.60 -56.14 -12.83
N HIS A 733 -22.40 -56.70 -12.95
CA HIS A 733 -22.00 -57.93 -12.26
C HIS A 733 -21.71 -57.65 -10.78
N PHE A 734 -22.77 -57.46 -9.97
CA PHE A 734 -22.64 -57.38 -8.52
C PHE A 734 -22.09 -58.70 -7.98
N SER A 735 -20.87 -58.65 -7.44
CA SER A 735 -20.12 -59.84 -7.00
C SER A 735 -20.47 -60.28 -5.56
N ASN A 736 -21.32 -59.52 -4.87
CA ASN A 736 -21.58 -59.66 -3.44
C ASN A 736 -23.05 -59.31 -3.12
N PRO A 737 -23.84 -60.21 -2.51
CA PRO A 737 -25.25 -59.95 -2.18
C PRO A 737 -25.50 -58.70 -1.35
N LYS A 738 -24.56 -58.33 -0.47
CA LYS A 738 -24.68 -57.15 0.40
C LYS A 738 -24.78 -55.82 -0.36
N GLN A 739 -24.05 -55.68 -1.46
CA GLN A 739 -24.03 -54.42 -2.23
C GLN A 739 -25.35 -54.18 -2.96
N LEU A 740 -25.99 -55.25 -3.45
CA LEU A 740 -27.31 -55.18 -4.07
C LEU A 740 -28.40 -54.84 -3.02
N GLU A 741 -28.24 -55.29 -1.79
CA GLU A 741 -29.12 -54.95 -0.68
C GLU A 741 -28.93 -53.49 -0.23
N GLU A 742 -27.68 -53.01 -0.10
CA GLU A 742 -27.36 -51.59 0.15
C GLU A 742 -27.93 -50.65 -0.93
N GLU A 743 -27.80 -51.00 -2.22
CA GLU A 743 -28.35 -50.21 -3.33
C GLU A 743 -29.89 -50.20 -3.33
N ARG A 744 -30.53 -51.33 -2.99
CA ARG A 744 -31.98 -51.42 -2.81
C ARG A 744 -32.46 -50.55 -1.63
N LEU A 745 -31.75 -50.59 -0.51
CA LEU A 745 -32.04 -49.75 0.67
C LEU A 745 -31.88 -48.26 0.33
N HIS A 746 -30.85 -47.89 -0.43
CA HIS A 746 -30.64 -46.52 -0.91
C HIS A 746 -31.76 -46.06 -1.86
N ALA A 747 -32.24 -46.92 -2.76
CA ALA A 747 -33.36 -46.60 -3.65
C ALA A 747 -34.68 -46.41 -2.88
N GLN A 748 -34.94 -47.25 -1.86
CA GLN A 748 -36.09 -47.09 -0.96
C GLN A 748 -35.98 -45.80 -0.13
N GLY A 749 -34.79 -45.51 0.43
CA GLY A 749 -34.50 -44.29 1.17
C GLY A 749 -34.77 -43.02 0.34
N GLY A 750 -34.32 -42.98 -0.92
CA GLY A 750 -34.56 -41.85 -1.82
C GLY A 750 -36.04 -41.65 -2.16
N GLN A 751 -36.81 -42.73 -2.30
CA GLN A 751 -38.27 -42.64 -2.50
C GLN A 751 -38.99 -42.12 -1.24
N ILE A 752 -38.51 -42.45 -0.05
CA ILE A 752 -39.03 -41.92 1.22
C ILE A 752 -38.68 -40.43 1.33
N ASN A 753 -37.40 -40.09 1.17
CA ASN A 753 -36.89 -38.73 1.32
C ASN A 753 -37.58 -37.73 0.37
N SER A 754 -37.74 -38.10 -0.90
CA SER A 754 -38.46 -37.27 -1.89
C SER A 754 -39.95 -37.03 -1.60
N LYS A 755 -40.59 -37.86 -0.74
CA LYS A 755 -41.93 -37.58 -0.22
C LYS A 755 -41.91 -36.76 1.07
N LEU A 756 -40.91 -36.95 1.94
CA LEU A 756 -40.77 -36.23 3.22
C LEU A 756 -40.38 -34.77 3.03
N GLY A 757 -39.43 -34.46 2.14
CA GLY A 757 -38.95 -33.11 1.84
C GLY A 757 -38.57 -32.32 3.09
N ILE A 758 -37.54 -32.77 3.81
CA ILE A 758 -37.11 -32.16 5.07
C ILE A 758 -36.12 -31.02 4.78
N CYS A 759 -36.53 -29.80 5.12
CA CYS A 759 -35.75 -28.58 4.91
C CYS A 759 -35.41 -27.93 6.26
N CYS A 760 -34.18 -27.48 6.39
CA CYS A 760 -33.65 -26.79 7.57
C CYS A 760 -33.30 -25.35 7.18
N ALA A 761 -33.89 -24.37 7.86
CA ALA A 761 -33.59 -22.96 7.69
C ALA A 761 -33.14 -22.35 9.02
N TYR A 762 -32.11 -21.51 8.99
CA TYR A 762 -31.69 -20.75 10.17
C TYR A 762 -32.68 -19.61 10.43
N SER A 763 -33.02 -19.36 11.70
CA SER A 763 -33.99 -18.31 12.07
C SER A 763 -33.51 -16.93 11.56
N ALA A 764 -34.25 -16.35 10.60
CA ALA A 764 -33.82 -15.21 9.79
C ALA A 764 -33.55 -13.90 10.57
N VAL A 765 -33.86 -13.88 11.86
CA VAL A 765 -33.68 -12.72 12.76
C VAL A 765 -32.22 -12.54 13.20
N LEU A 766 -31.44 -13.63 13.32
CA LEU A 766 -30.05 -13.58 13.80
C LEU A 766 -29.03 -13.35 12.67
N LEU A 767 -29.18 -14.01 11.52
CA LEU A 767 -28.26 -13.84 10.37
C LEU A 767 -28.24 -12.40 9.82
N ASN A 768 -29.42 -11.75 9.78
CA ASN A 768 -29.56 -10.37 9.31
C ASN A 768 -28.83 -9.32 10.18
N GLN A 769 -28.45 -9.66 11.42
CA GLN A 769 -27.65 -8.76 12.27
C GLN A 769 -26.14 -8.87 12.02
N ILE A 770 -25.68 -9.98 11.40
CA ILE A 770 -24.25 -10.26 11.17
C ILE A 770 -23.84 -9.80 9.77
N HIS A 771 -24.61 -10.14 8.73
CA HIS A 771 -24.44 -9.59 7.38
C HIS A 771 -25.74 -9.74 6.57
N PRO A 772 -26.36 -8.65 6.06
CA PRO A 772 -27.67 -8.67 5.40
C PRO A 772 -27.65 -9.24 3.96
N SER A 773 -26.65 -10.07 3.64
CA SER A 773 -26.38 -10.61 2.30
C SER A 773 -25.96 -12.09 2.31
N LEU A 774 -26.08 -12.77 3.46
CA LEU A 774 -25.85 -14.22 3.57
C LEU A 774 -27.20 -14.93 3.73
N GLU A 775 -27.67 -15.53 2.64
CA GLU A 775 -28.75 -16.53 2.67
C GLU A 775 -28.13 -17.91 2.98
N ARG A 776 -28.75 -18.68 3.88
CA ARG A 776 -28.27 -19.99 4.33
C ARG A 776 -29.44 -20.95 4.50
N ASP A 777 -29.66 -21.76 3.49
CA ASP A 777 -30.67 -22.82 3.48
C ASP A 777 -29.98 -24.20 3.42
N GLY A 778 -30.61 -25.21 4.04
CA GLY A 778 -30.13 -26.59 4.02
C GLY A 778 -31.25 -27.59 3.73
N GLU A 779 -30.94 -28.63 2.96
CA GLU A 779 -31.80 -29.81 2.79
C GLU A 779 -31.21 -30.98 3.57
N ALA A 780 -32.02 -31.64 4.40
CA ALA A 780 -31.60 -32.77 5.21
C ALA A 780 -32.23 -34.06 4.69
N SER A 781 -31.42 -35.06 4.34
CA SER A 781 -31.91 -36.37 3.91
C SER A 781 -31.81 -37.40 5.03
N VAL A 782 -32.87 -38.19 5.19
CA VAL A 782 -32.90 -39.35 6.10
C VAL A 782 -32.37 -40.64 5.45
N GLU A 783 -31.96 -40.61 4.18
CA GLU A 783 -31.48 -41.79 3.42
C GLU A 783 -30.41 -42.61 4.17
N GLY A 784 -29.46 -41.94 4.83
CA GLY A 784 -28.38 -42.59 5.58
C GLY A 784 -28.74 -43.08 6.99
N VAL A 785 -29.97 -42.84 7.47
CA VAL A 785 -30.38 -43.07 8.87
C VAL A 785 -31.56 -44.04 8.99
N LEU A 786 -32.17 -44.43 7.87
CA LEU A 786 -33.26 -45.41 7.81
C LEU A 786 -32.69 -46.84 7.91
N ASN A 787 -32.87 -47.47 9.08
CA ASN A 787 -32.53 -48.89 9.26
C ASN A 787 -33.59 -49.83 8.67
N GLN A 788 -33.21 -51.10 8.45
CA GLN A 788 -34.07 -52.13 7.86
C GLN A 788 -35.42 -52.30 8.59
N LEU A 789 -35.42 -52.25 9.93
CA LEU A 789 -36.63 -52.38 10.74
C LEU A 789 -37.60 -51.19 10.52
N VAL A 790 -37.09 -49.97 10.37
CA VAL A 790 -37.91 -48.79 10.05
C VAL A 790 -38.50 -48.91 8.65
N LEU A 791 -37.73 -49.39 7.68
CA LEU A 791 -38.20 -49.62 6.31
C LEU A 791 -39.29 -50.71 6.24
N GLU A 792 -39.17 -51.79 7.01
CA GLU A 792 -40.22 -52.82 7.14
C GLU A 792 -41.54 -52.24 7.69
N HIS A 793 -41.49 -51.37 8.70
CA HIS A 793 -42.69 -50.70 9.24
C HIS A 793 -43.28 -49.63 8.30
N LEU A 794 -42.45 -49.03 7.45
CA LEU A 794 -42.86 -48.09 6.39
C LEU A 794 -43.42 -48.80 5.16
N GLN A 795 -43.16 -50.11 4.98
CA GLN A 795 -43.65 -50.87 3.84
C GLN A 795 -45.16 -51.13 3.93
N LEU A 796 -45.88 -50.89 2.83
CA LEU A 796 -47.28 -51.26 2.70
C LEU A 796 -47.41 -52.78 2.56
N ALA A 797 -48.33 -53.39 3.33
CA ALA A 797 -48.55 -54.84 3.26
C ALA A 797 -48.93 -55.29 1.83
N PRO A 798 -48.30 -56.32 1.24
CA PRO A 798 -48.53 -56.66 -0.17
C PRO A 798 -49.95 -57.13 -0.51
N LEU A 799 -50.69 -57.64 0.48
CA LEU A 799 -52.12 -57.90 0.39
C LEU A 799 -52.88 -56.77 1.07
N GLN A 800 -53.88 -56.22 0.38
CA GLN A 800 -54.72 -55.13 0.85
C GLN A 800 -56.17 -55.59 0.91
N TRP A 801 -56.85 -55.24 2.00
CA TRP A 801 -58.22 -55.67 2.30
C TRP A 801 -59.09 -54.44 2.46
N ASP A 802 -60.04 -54.24 1.55
CA ASP A 802 -61.05 -53.20 1.63
C ASP A 802 -62.38 -53.86 2.02
N VAL A 803 -62.98 -53.46 3.15
CA VAL A 803 -64.27 -54.00 3.61
C VAL A 803 -65.35 -52.95 3.43
N LEU A 804 -66.47 -53.32 2.79
CA LEU A 804 -67.64 -52.48 2.66
C LEU A 804 -68.85 -53.11 3.35
N VAL A 805 -69.59 -52.28 4.09
CA VAL A 805 -70.83 -52.65 4.76
C VAL A 805 -71.96 -51.83 4.14
N ASN A 806 -73.00 -52.49 3.62
CA ASN A 806 -74.09 -51.84 2.88
C ASN A 806 -73.58 -50.89 1.76
N GLY A 807 -72.51 -51.29 1.08
CA GLY A 807 -71.85 -50.53 0.01
C GLY A 807 -71.03 -49.30 0.46
N LYS A 808 -70.81 -49.10 1.76
CA LYS A 808 -69.93 -48.05 2.31
C LYS A 808 -68.62 -48.67 2.82
N PRO A 809 -67.43 -48.12 2.51
CA PRO A 809 -66.17 -48.61 3.06
C PRO A 809 -66.13 -48.39 4.58
N CYS A 810 -65.62 -49.40 5.30
CA CYS A 810 -65.48 -49.42 6.75
C CYS A 810 -64.01 -49.73 7.12
N ASP A 811 -63.22 -48.66 7.19
CA ASP A 811 -61.88 -48.71 7.78
C ASP A 811 -61.96 -48.67 9.33
N CYS A 812 -60.83 -48.89 10.00
CA CYS A 812 -60.69 -48.65 11.43
C CYS A 812 -61.24 -47.26 11.81
N ASP A 813 -61.94 -47.19 12.94
CA ASP A 813 -62.65 -46.01 13.48
C ASP A 813 -64.00 -45.63 12.84
N ILE A 814 -64.46 -46.34 11.79
CA ILE A 814 -65.81 -46.12 11.21
C ILE A 814 -66.82 -47.14 11.80
N ILE A 815 -67.78 -46.64 12.59
CA ILE A 815 -68.91 -47.45 13.06
C ILE A 815 -69.97 -47.50 11.95
N ALA A 816 -70.31 -48.71 11.51
CA ALA A 816 -71.38 -48.93 10.55
C ALA A 816 -72.70 -49.26 11.25
N ASP A 817 -73.60 -48.27 11.31
CA ASP A 817 -74.96 -48.47 11.81
C ASP A 817 -75.78 -49.36 10.87
N CYS A 818 -76.48 -50.35 11.43
CA CYS A 818 -77.37 -51.27 10.74
C CYS A 818 -78.69 -51.47 11.52
N ASN A 819 -79.72 -52.00 10.87
CA ASN A 819 -81.02 -52.23 11.51
C ASN A 819 -81.24 -53.72 11.81
N VAL A 820 -81.73 -54.02 13.01
CA VAL A 820 -82.19 -55.36 13.40
C VAL A 820 -83.26 -55.86 12.43
N GLY A 821 -83.16 -57.13 12.02
CA GLY A 821 -84.08 -57.77 11.07
C GLY A 821 -83.89 -57.39 9.60
N VAL A 822 -82.92 -56.53 9.26
CA VAL A 822 -82.56 -56.19 7.87
C VAL A 822 -81.22 -56.87 7.50
N ALA A 823 -81.15 -57.43 6.30
CA ALA A 823 -79.91 -58.00 5.77
C ALA A 823 -78.86 -56.90 5.55
N VAL A 824 -77.72 -57.04 6.23
CA VAL A 824 -76.55 -56.18 6.12
C VAL A 824 -75.58 -56.80 5.13
N THR A 825 -75.37 -56.17 3.97
CA THR A 825 -74.40 -56.71 3.00
C THR A 825 -72.97 -56.42 3.46
N LEU A 826 -72.11 -57.41 3.28
CA LEU A 826 -70.68 -57.36 3.59
C LEU A 826 -69.91 -57.74 2.31
N GLU A 827 -69.14 -56.79 1.79
CA GLU A 827 -68.22 -57.01 0.67
C GLU A 827 -66.79 -56.95 1.22
N VAL A 828 -65.99 -58.00 1.01
CA VAL A 828 -64.56 -57.98 1.33
C VAL A 828 -63.77 -58.11 0.03
N LYS A 829 -63.07 -57.03 -0.33
CA LYS A 829 -62.25 -56.95 -1.54
C LYS A 829 -60.78 -57.14 -1.19
N LEU A 830 -60.22 -58.26 -1.64
CA LEU A 830 -58.80 -58.57 -1.56
C LEU A 830 -58.08 -58.06 -2.80
N THR A 831 -57.06 -57.22 -2.62
CA THR A 831 -56.18 -56.77 -3.71
C THR A 831 -54.75 -57.25 -3.44
N ASN A 832 -54.24 -58.17 -4.27
CA ASN A 832 -52.83 -58.56 -4.25
C ASN A 832 -52.00 -57.57 -5.07
N ARG A 833 -51.02 -56.92 -4.42
CA ARG A 833 -50.04 -56.01 -5.05
C ARG A 833 -48.65 -56.61 -5.22
N SER A 834 -48.41 -57.81 -4.71
CA SER A 834 -47.11 -58.48 -4.87
C SER A 834 -46.88 -58.94 -6.32
N LYS A 835 -45.61 -59.25 -6.65
CA LYS A 835 -45.27 -59.82 -7.96
C LYS A 835 -45.76 -61.26 -8.18
N ASN A 836 -46.08 -61.99 -7.10
CA ASN A 836 -46.46 -63.40 -7.17
C ASN A 836 -47.97 -63.60 -6.92
N PRO A 837 -48.60 -64.59 -7.56
CA PRO A 837 -49.97 -64.98 -7.22
C PRO A 837 -50.03 -65.61 -5.81
N VAL A 838 -51.07 -65.29 -5.02
CA VAL A 838 -51.20 -65.74 -3.62
C VAL A 838 -52.53 -66.47 -3.40
N GLY A 839 -52.49 -67.63 -2.74
CA GLY A 839 -53.65 -68.48 -2.45
C GLY A 839 -53.57 -69.88 -3.10
N PRO A 840 -54.56 -70.75 -2.88
CA PRO A 840 -55.91 -70.44 -2.38
C PRO A 840 -55.96 -70.04 -0.90
N LEU A 841 -56.92 -69.20 -0.55
CA LEU A 841 -57.15 -68.66 0.80
C LEU A 841 -58.58 -68.92 1.24
N ALA A 842 -58.79 -69.31 2.50
CA ALA A 842 -60.11 -69.33 3.13
C ALA A 842 -60.27 -68.09 4.03
N LEU A 843 -61.27 -67.25 3.73
CA LEU A 843 -61.66 -66.09 4.53
C LEU A 843 -62.87 -66.45 5.39
N THR A 844 -62.70 -66.50 6.71
CA THR A 844 -63.80 -66.77 7.65
C THR A 844 -64.15 -65.51 8.42
N VAL A 845 -65.39 -65.04 8.30
CA VAL A 845 -65.89 -63.90 9.07
C VAL A 845 -66.60 -64.40 10.32
N MET A 846 -66.12 -64.01 11.50
CA MET A 846 -66.73 -64.35 12.79
C MET A 846 -67.23 -63.07 13.50
N PRO A 847 -68.54 -62.83 13.60
CA PRO A 847 -69.06 -61.79 14.49
C PRO A 847 -68.72 -62.17 15.94
N TYR A 848 -68.42 -61.15 16.73
CA TYR A 848 -68.27 -61.24 18.18
C TYR A 848 -68.79 -59.97 18.86
N GLN A 849 -69.03 -60.04 20.16
CA GLN A 849 -69.25 -58.86 20.99
C GLN A 849 -68.08 -58.70 21.97
N ASP A 850 -67.64 -57.46 22.21
CA ASP A 850 -66.69 -57.11 23.26
C ASP A 850 -67.41 -56.22 24.28
N PHE A 851 -67.36 -56.63 25.54
CA PHE A 851 -67.95 -55.87 26.66
C PHE A 851 -66.97 -54.86 27.27
N GLN A 852 -65.92 -54.48 26.53
CA GLN A 852 -64.84 -53.56 26.91
C GLN A 852 -64.02 -54.04 28.13
N ASN A 853 -64.06 -55.35 28.39
CA ASN A 853 -63.29 -56.03 29.44
C ASN A 853 -62.18 -56.94 28.87
N GLY A 854 -61.99 -56.94 27.54
CA GLY A 854 -61.01 -57.76 26.83
C GLY A 854 -61.45 -59.22 26.59
N VAL A 855 -62.69 -59.59 26.95
CA VAL A 855 -63.26 -60.92 26.67
C VAL A 855 -64.18 -60.84 25.46
N GLN A 856 -63.76 -61.45 24.37
CA GLN A 856 -64.52 -61.52 23.12
C GLN A 856 -65.54 -62.68 23.18
N ASN A 857 -66.84 -62.37 23.11
CA ASN A 857 -67.90 -63.36 23.05
C ASN A 857 -68.24 -63.73 21.59
N TYR A 858 -68.05 -64.99 21.22
CA TYR A 858 -68.34 -65.52 19.88
C TYR A 858 -69.62 -66.37 19.81
N ASP A 859 -70.20 -66.77 20.96
CA ASP A 859 -71.44 -67.56 21.00
C ASP A 859 -72.65 -66.64 20.74
N LEU A 860 -72.90 -66.39 19.46
CA LEU A 860 -73.91 -65.45 18.95
C LEU A 860 -74.97 -66.10 18.05
N GLU A 861 -75.13 -67.43 18.09
CA GLU A 861 -76.05 -68.17 17.20
C GLU A 861 -77.50 -67.65 17.26
N ASP A 862 -77.98 -67.28 18.45
CA ASP A 862 -79.31 -66.69 18.65
C ASP A 862 -79.40 -65.18 18.32
N ALA A 863 -78.26 -64.51 18.06
CA ALA A 863 -78.17 -63.05 17.95
C ALA A 863 -77.73 -62.53 16.57
N VAL A 864 -76.89 -63.29 15.85
CA VAL A 864 -76.41 -62.94 14.51
C VAL A 864 -76.36 -64.21 13.65
N THR A 865 -76.94 -64.15 12.46
CA THR A 865 -76.94 -65.25 11.49
C THR A 865 -76.36 -64.78 10.15
N PHE A 866 -75.55 -65.61 9.50
CA PHE A 866 -75.13 -65.37 8.12
C PHE A 866 -76.21 -65.80 7.12
N ILE A 867 -76.45 -64.94 6.13
CA ILE A 867 -77.24 -65.26 4.95
C ILE A 867 -76.27 -65.86 3.93
N GLY A 868 -76.06 -67.18 4.01
CA GLY A 868 -75.10 -67.93 3.18
C GLY A 868 -73.98 -68.54 4.03
N SER A 869 -72.79 -68.70 3.43
CA SER A 869 -71.59 -69.16 4.14
C SER A 869 -70.94 -68.01 4.92
N ASN A 870 -70.38 -68.31 6.08
CA ASN A 870 -69.48 -67.40 6.81
C ASN A 870 -68.00 -67.56 6.39
N THR A 871 -67.68 -68.64 5.68
CA THR A 871 -66.37 -68.90 5.08
C THR A 871 -66.43 -68.77 3.55
N PHE A 872 -65.57 -67.94 2.99
CA PHE A 872 -65.45 -67.66 1.56
C PHE A 872 -64.11 -68.22 1.07
N ASN A 873 -64.17 -69.19 0.16
CA ASN A 873 -62.96 -69.73 -0.47
C ASN A 873 -62.58 -68.82 -1.64
N ILE A 874 -61.36 -68.32 -1.60
CA ILE A 874 -60.76 -67.42 -2.59
C ILE A 874 -59.70 -68.23 -3.34
N ASP A 875 -59.92 -68.46 -4.63
CA ASP A 875 -58.91 -69.04 -5.51
C ASP A 875 -57.64 -68.17 -5.57
N THR A 876 -56.55 -68.72 -6.12
CA THR A 876 -55.26 -68.02 -6.21
C THR A 876 -55.39 -66.63 -6.86
N VAL A 877 -55.16 -65.58 -6.05
CA VAL A 877 -55.29 -64.18 -6.45
C VAL A 877 -54.02 -63.69 -7.14
N SER A 878 -54.11 -63.53 -8.46
CA SER A 878 -53.14 -62.79 -9.28
C SER A 878 -53.16 -61.28 -8.97
N GLN A 879 -52.46 -60.42 -9.73
CA GLN A 879 -52.41 -58.96 -9.52
C GLN A 879 -53.73 -58.20 -9.80
N LYS A 880 -54.89 -58.83 -9.58
CA LYS A 880 -56.23 -58.27 -9.70
C LYS A 880 -56.97 -58.41 -8.38
N SER A 881 -57.93 -57.53 -8.12
CA SER A 881 -58.76 -57.64 -6.92
C SER A 881 -59.77 -58.79 -7.06
N SER A 882 -59.89 -59.62 -6.03
CA SER A 882 -60.98 -60.58 -5.85
C SER A 882 -61.97 -60.03 -4.83
N VAL A 883 -63.26 -60.28 -5.03
CA VAL A 883 -64.34 -59.75 -4.17
C VAL A 883 -65.13 -60.92 -3.61
N CYS A 884 -65.35 -60.90 -2.30
CA CYS A 884 -66.21 -61.84 -1.58
C CYS A 884 -67.44 -61.08 -1.07
N GLU A 885 -68.63 -61.49 -1.49
CA GLU A 885 -69.89 -60.91 -1.03
C GLU A 885 -70.61 -61.90 -0.10
N GLY A 886 -71.07 -61.40 1.03
CA GLY A 886 -71.97 -62.09 1.96
C GLY A 886 -72.97 -61.14 2.56
N ALA A 887 -73.85 -61.65 3.44
CA ALA A 887 -74.71 -60.80 4.25
C ALA A 887 -74.91 -61.36 5.66
N LEU A 888 -75.07 -60.46 6.61
CA LEU A 888 -75.33 -60.73 8.03
C LEU A 888 -76.74 -60.27 8.39
N LEU A 889 -77.42 -61.02 9.24
CA LEU A 889 -78.71 -60.66 9.82
C LEU A 889 -78.56 -60.55 11.33
N PHE A 890 -78.76 -59.34 11.87
CA PHE A 890 -78.74 -59.08 13.31
C PHE A 890 -80.15 -59.24 13.87
N LEU A 891 -80.30 -60.06 14.91
CA LEU A 891 -81.58 -60.41 15.54
C LEU A 891 -81.86 -59.61 16.82
N TYR A 892 -80.82 -59.02 17.43
CA TYR A 892 -80.91 -58.12 18.57
C TYR A 892 -80.07 -56.85 18.37
N THR A 893 -80.43 -55.78 19.09
CA THR A 893 -79.67 -54.53 19.12
C THR A 893 -78.38 -54.66 19.91
N GLY A 894 -77.31 -54.00 19.47
CA GLY A 894 -76.04 -53.93 20.18
C GLY A 894 -74.88 -53.51 19.30
N ASP A 895 -73.73 -53.27 19.93
CA ASP A 895 -72.45 -53.19 19.23
C ASP A 895 -71.93 -54.62 18.95
N PHE A 896 -71.46 -54.84 17.73
CA PHE A 896 -70.90 -56.09 17.22
C PHE A 896 -69.62 -55.80 16.45
N TYR A 897 -68.67 -56.72 16.48
CA TYR A 897 -67.40 -56.60 15.78
C TYR A 897 -67.19 -57.80 14.88
N LEU A 898 -66.62 -57.61 13.69
CA LEU A 898 -66.23 -58.72 12.81
C LEU A 898 -64.76 -59.04 13.00
N ASN A 899 -64.46 -60.25 13.50
CA ASN A 899 -63.13 -60.83 13.42
C ASN A 899 -63.03 -61.60 12.10
N ILE A 900 -62.30 -61.04 11.14
CA ILE A 900 -62.00 -61.70 9.87
C ILE A 900 -60.73 -62.53 10.08
N LYS A 901 -60.81 -63.84 9.88
CA LYS A 901 -59.68 -64.77 10.00
C LYS A 901 -59.34 -65.34 8.63
N PHE A 902 -58.04 -65.56 8.42
CA PHE A 902 -57.55 -66.24 7.23
C PHE A 902 -56.91 -67.56 7.58
N GLN A 903 -57.13 -68.54 6.70
CA GLN A 903 -56.36 -69.76 6.66
C GLN A 903 -55.80 -69.93 5.23
N ASP A 904 -54.49 -70.13 5.15
CA ASP A 904 -53.83 -70.55 3.92
C ASP A 904 -54.07 -72.07 3.78
N ASP A 905 -54.75 -72.48 2.71
CA ASP A 905 -55.12 -73.88 2.48
C ASP A 905 -54.04 -74.62 1.66
N SER A 906 -52.88 -73.97 1.41
CA SER A 906 -51.74 -74.57 0.74
C SER A 906 -50.83 -75.34 1.71
N ALA A 907 -50.62 -76.62 1.42
CA ALA A 907 -49.98 -77.59 2.32
C ALA A 907 -48.43 -77.45 2.43
N GLY A 908 -47.86 -76.24 2.52
CA GLY A 908 -46.39 -76.10 2.52
C GLY A 908 -45.70 -74.81 2.99
N ARG A 909 -46.36 -73.64 3.07
CA ARG A 909 -45.72 -72.41 3.59
C ARG A 909 -46.71 -71.49 4.28
N ALA A 910 -46.51 -71.24 5.58
CA ALA A 910 -47.22 -70.16 6.26
C ALA A 910 -46.73 -68.80 5.76
N LEU A 911 -47.63 -68.00 5.18
CA LEU A 911 -47.37 -66.60 4.83
C LEU A 911 -47.12 -65.75 6.10
N PRO A 912 -46.27 -64.71 6.05
CA PRO A 912 -45.98 -63.89 7.24
C PRO A 912 -47.23 -63.16 7.75
N LEU A 913 -47.46 -63.13 9.06
CA LEU A 913 -48.60 -62.41 9.66
C LEU A 913 -48.65 -60.92 9.24
N ALA A 914 -47.50 -60.28 9.03
CA ALA A 914 -47.40 -58.90 8.56
C ALA A 914 -48.01 -58.65 7.15
N TRP A 915 -48.24 -59.71 6.35
CA TRP A 915 -48.94 -59.61 5.06
C TRP A 915 -50.45 -59.45 5.24
N PHE A 916 -50.99 -59.75 6.42
CA PHE A 916 -52.42 -59.70 6.74
C PHE A 916 -52.69 -58.60 7.77
N THR A 917 -52.80 -57.36 7.30
CA THR A 917 -53.33 -56.26 8.11
C THR A 917 -54.79 -56.03 7.73
N LEU A 918 -55.69 -56.48 8.60
CA LEU A 918 -57.14 -56.34 8.43
C LEU A 918 -57.69 -55.15 9.21
N PRO A 919 -58.69 -54.43 8.69
CA PRO A 919 -59.47 -53.51 9.50
C PRO A 919 -60.33 -54.29 10.51
N SER A 920 -60.45 -53.77 11.72
CA SER A 920 -61.49 -54.22 12.65
C SER A 920 -62.79 -53.51 12.29
N VAL A 921 -63.82 -54.26 11.89
CA VAL A 921 -65.10 -53.69 11.47
C VAL A 921 -66.04 -53.65 12.67
N HIS A 922 -66.45 -52.43 13.07
CA HIS A 922 -67.42 -52.19 14.13
C HIS A 922 -68.80 -51.93 13.51
N LEU A 923 -69.75 -52.81 13.83
CA LEU A 923 -71.15 -52.73 13.44
C LEU A 923 -72.01 -52.36 14.65
N ARG A 924 -73.05 -51.54 14.44
CA ARG A 924 -74.02 -51.21 15.48
C ARG A 924 -75.42 -51.53 15.01
N ALA A 925 -76.01 -52.58 15.55
CA ALA A 925 -77.38 -52.98 15.26
C ALA A 925 -78.36 -52.15 16.12
N LEU A 926 -79.23 -51.39 15.47
CA LEU A 926 -80.25 -50.53 16.06
C LEU A 926 -81.66 -51.07 15.76
N GLU A 927 -82.63 -50.76 16.62
CA GLU A 927 -84.03 -51.03 16.31
C GLU A 927 -84.46 -50.19 15.11
N ALA A 928 -85.14 -50.82 14.14
CA ALA A 928 -85.72 -50.08 13.03
C ALA A 928 -86.78 -49.09 13.57
N PRO A 929 -86.68 -47.78 13.25
CA PRO A 929 -87.60 -46.80 13.81
C PRO A 929 -89.04 -47.10 13.37
N LEU A 930 -89.93 -47.23 14.34
CA LEU A 930 -91.37 -47.43 14.13
C LEU A 930 -91.92 -46.33 13.20
N GLN A 931 -92.27 -46.71 11.98
CA GLN A 931 -93.01 -45.84 11.07
C GLN A 931 -94.40 -45.55 11.69
N ALA A 932 -94.59 -44.32 12.17
CA ALA A 932 -95.91 -43.85 12.58
C ALA A 932 -96.82 -43.80 11.36
N GLY A 933 -97.92 -44.56 11.40
CA GLY A 933 -98.82 -44.69 10.25
C GLY A 933 -99.71 -43.46 10.04
N ALA A 934 -99.59 -42.85 8.85
CA ALA A 934 -100.64 -42.15 8.11
C ALA A 934 -100.23 -42.01 6.64
#